data_AF-A0A4W4E2R4-F1
#
_entry.id   AF-A0A4W4E2R4-F1
#
_cell.length_a   1.000
_cell.length_b   1.000
_cell.length_c   1.000
_cell.angle_alpha   90.00
_cell.angle_beta   90.00
_cell.angle_gamma   90.00
#
_symmetry.space_group_name_H-M   'P 1'
#
loop_
_entity.id
_entity.type
_entity.pdbx_description
1 polymer ?
#
loop_
_entity_poly.entity_id
_entity_poly.type
_entity_poly.pdbx_seq_one_letter_code
_entity_poly.pdbx_strand_id
1 'polypeptide(L)'
;MEKMDHKRTVTKALLILAVSVHLSSADVHSLKYLHIGLTQGTNFPMYTSVGLLDGEEFVYYDSNIRKRIPKTEWIEKNEDPDYWNSETQTLQDHEEWFRVNMATLMKRFSQTDGTHTWQWTYGCELHDDGTVRGYNQYGYDGEDFVTLDLNTLTWTAAKSEAHITKQKMEADRSHTEYQKYYLENTCIDYLNKYIGFRNTALKSKVPPKVTLFRKDSSSPVVCHATGFFPREVMISWQKNGEDLHENVEFRETSPNEDGTFQKRIILTVSSEDLKNNDYTCVVQHSGLKKDLVLRVDECRVLNTGCPKANRRKRSADEGSNCAESGSHSLQYFYTAVTPGINFPEFTAVGLVDGEQFDYYDSNIRKDIPKTEWMEKSVGADYWSRQTQTAQGDQETFKVNIGTLMERFNQTNGVHTWQNMYGCELHDDGTKRGYDQYGYDGEDFISLDLNTLTWTAANAKAVITKNKWEPTQWAFQDKAYLENTCIEWLQKYVAYGRDTLERKDPPEVTLFQKDSSSPAVCHATGFFPRGVEISWQKNGVDLHENVELRETSPNQNGTFQKRSVLTVSPEELDKNEYTCVVQHSGLEKDLVLRVADRRVLNTGGALVGVIVGILVAVLLLVLIGVGFFIWRKRNEKSSDFRPVARSDGESSSTSSNEGQPAKC
;
A
#
# COMPACT_ATOMS: atom_id res chain seq x y z
N MET A 1 -33.91 11.98 32.47
CA MET A 1 -34.77 12.19 31.29
C MET A 1 -34.08 13.04 30.23
N GLU A 2 -33.37 14.13 30.59
CA GLU A 2 -32.56 14.96 29.68
C GLU A 2 -31.52 14.21 28.82
N LYS A 3 -30.79 13.23 29.38
CA LYS A 3 -29.81 12.43 28.61
C LYS A 3 -30.43 11.59 27.49
N MET A 4 -31.71 11.25 27.60
CA MET A 4 -32.44 10.46 26.61
C MET A 4 -32.97 11.35 25.48
N ASP A 5 -33.35 12.59 25.80
CA ASP A 5 -33.78 13.60 24.83
C ASP A 5 -32.60 14.10 23.98
N HIS A 6 -31.43 14.32 24.60
CA HIS A 6 -30.22 14.69 23.87
C HIS A 6 -29.78 13.58 22.89
N LYS A 7 -29.90 12.31 23.28
CA LYS A 7 -29.67 11.17 22.37
C LYS A 7 -30.69 11.14 21.24
N ARG A 8 -31.97 11.41 21.50
CA ARG A 8 -33.04 11.39 20.48
C ARG A 8 -32.89 12.52 19.45
N THR A 9 -32.44 13.70 19.87
CA THR A 9 -32.16 14.84 18.99
C THR A 9 -30.88 14.64 18.19
N VAL A 10 -29.81 14.08 18.79
CA VAL A 10 -28.58 13.70 18.09
C VAL A 10 -28.82 12.54 17.10
N THR A 11 -29.68 11.58 17.46
CA THR A 11 -30.10 10.51 16.53
C THR A 11 -30.96 11.06 15.39
N LYS A 12 -31.79 12.10 15.61
CA LYS A 12 -32.48 12.81 14.52
C LYS A 12 -31.52 13.62 13.64
N ALA A 13 -30.52 14.30 14.21
CA ALA A 13 -29.51 15.03 13.44
C ALA A 13 -28.64 14.10 12.59
N LEU A 14 -28.29 12.92 13.10
CA LEU A 14 -27.57 11.87 12.37
C LEU A 14 -28.48 11.10 11.38
N LEU A 15 -29.79 10.97 11.63
CA LEU A 15 -30.73 10.37 10.67
C LEU A 15 -31.06 11.30 9.48
N ILE A 16 -30.83 12.62 9.59
CA ILE A 16 -31.02 13.55 8.45
C ILE A 16 -29.90 13.40 7.40
N LEU A 17 -28.75 12.82 7.76
CA LEU A 17 -27.78 12.30 6.79
C LEU A 17 -28.27 11.01 6.08
N ALA A 18 -29.33 10.35 6.59
CA ALA A 18 -29.81 9.05 6.09
C ALA A 18 -31.20 9.08 5.42
N VAL A 19 -31.94 10.20 5.43
CA VAL A 19 -33.24 10.33 4.75
C VAL A 19 -33.35 11.79 4.27
N SER A 20 -32.93 12.14 3.06
CA SER A 20 -33.57 11.76 1.80
C SER A 20 -32.51 11.58 0.70
N VAL A 21 -31.86 10.41 0.67
CA VAL A 21 -31.37 9.87 -0.59
C VAL A 21 -32.63 9.54 -1.39
N HIS A 22 -33.10 10.48 -2.21
CA HIS A 22 -33.83 10.02 -3.40
C HIS A 22 -32.84 9.12 -4.10
N LEU A 23 -33.14 7.81 -4.18
CA LEU A 23 -32.47 6.96 -5.16
C LEU A 23 -32.66 7.70 -6.48
N SER A 24 -31.61 8.33 -6.98
CA SER A 24 -31.58 8.80 -8.35
C SER A 24 -31.91 7.57 -9.19
N SER A 25 -32.97 7.65 -10.00
CA SER A 25 -33.17 6.63 -11.00
C SER A 25 -31.94 6.62 -11.92
N ALA A 26 -31.73 5.56 -12.68
CA ALA A 26 -30.63 5.49 -13.63
C ALA A 26 -30.67 6.60 -14.71
N ASP A 27 -31.72 7.43 -14.72
CA ASP A 27 -32.08 8.38 -15.77
C ASP A 27 -31.91 9.86 -15.33
N VAL A 28 -31.29 10.11 -14.16
CA VAL A 28 -31.07 11.46 -13.62
C VAL A 28 -29.72 11.56 -12.93
N HIS A 29 -28.91 12.54 -13.37
CA HIS A 29 -27.70 12.95 -12.67
C HIS A 29 -27.97 14.14 -11.74
N SER A 30 -27.34 14.17 -10.57
CA SER A 30 -27.56 15.23 -9.57
C SER A 30 -26.27 15.71 -8.89
N LEU A 31 -26.16 17.02 -8.68
CA LEU A 31 -25.12 17.64 -7.86
C LEU A 31 -25.80 18.39 -6.71
N LYS A 32 -25.49 18.02 -5.48
CA LYS A 32 -26.15 18.53 -4.27
C LYS A 32 -25.15 18.96 -3.23
N TYR A 33 -25.37 20.13 -2.63
CA TYR A 33 -24.62 20.61 -1.48
C TYR A 33 -25.53 20.75 -0.27
N LEU A 34 -25.06 20.25 0.87
CA LEU A 34 -25.78 20.30 2.14
C LEU A 34 -24.89 21.00 3.16
N HIS A 35 -25.39 22.10 3.72
CA HIS A 35 -24.75 22.88 4.76
C HIS A 35 -25.57 22.80 6.04
N ILE A 36 -24.91 22.60 7.17
CA ILE A 36 -25.55 22.49 8.47
C ILE A 36 -24.77 23.35 9.46
N GLY A 37 -25.42 24.36 10.03
CA GLY A 37 -24.92 25.09 11.19
C GLY A 37 -25.55 24.56 12.47
N LEU A 38 -24.76 24.45 13.53
CA LEU A 38 -25.16 24.00 14.87
C LEU A 38 -24.90 25.09 15.92
N THR A 39 -25.73 25.10 16.95
CA THR A 39 -25.56 25.98 18.11
C THR A 39 -24.34 25.59 18.96
N GLN A 40 -23.71 26.59 19.59
CA GLN A 40 -22.55 26.38 20.47
C GLN A 40 -22.86 25.45 21.65
N GLY A 41 -21.86 24.66 22.09
CA GLY A 41 -21.97 23.81 23.29
C GLY A 41 -22.22 22.32 23.02
N THR A 42 -21.98 21.85 21.79
CA THR A 42 -22.00 20.41 21.46
C THR A 42 -20.59 19.85 21.27
N ASN A 43 -20.43 18.53 21.32
CA ASN A 43 -19.18 17.85 20.95
C ASN A 43 -19.03 17.66 19.42
N PHE A 44 -19.91 18.27 18.62
CA PHE A 44 -19.92 18.16 17.16
C PHE A 44 -19.37 19.45 16.51
N PRO A 45 -18.87 19.39 15.26
CA PRO A 45 -18.51 20.60 14.54
C PRO A 45 -19.70 21.57 14.48
N MET A 46 -19.43 22.86 14.68
CA MET A 46 -20.45 23.91 14.63
C MET A 46 -20.96 24.18 13.22
N TYR A 47 -20.20 23.82 12.20
CA TYR A 47 -20.61 23.91 10.81
C TYR A 47 -20.05 22.75 10.01
N THR A 48 -20.88 22.18 9.14
CA THR A 48 -20.52 21.09 8.24
C THR A 48 -21.08 21.36 6.85
N SER A 49 -20.29 21.05 5.82
CA SER A 49 -20.71 21.11 4.42
C SER A 49 -20.37 19.79 3.71
N VAL A 50 -21.32 19.24 2.97
CA VAL A 50 -21.18 17.98 2.24
C VAL A 50 -21.61 18.18 0.79
N GLY A 51 -20.77 17.77 -0.17
CA GLY A 51 -21.11 17.72 -1.58
C GLY A 51 -21.37 16.28 -2.02
N LEU A 52 -22.51 16.06 -2.70
CA LEU A 52 -22.95 14.77 -3.22
C LEU A 52 -23.06 14.84 -4.75
N LEU A 53 -22.50 13.83 -5.43
CA LEU A 53 -22.66 13.59 -6.86
C LEU A 53 -23.43 12.27 -7.04
N ASP A 54 -24.63 12.32 -7.58
CA ASP A 54 -25.56 11.17 -7.68
C ASP A 54 -25.78 10.46 -6.33
N GLY A 55 -25.82 11.24 -5.25
CA GLY A 55 -25.96 10.73 -3.88
C GLY A 55 -24.67 10.20 -3.25
N GLU A 56 -23.54 10.15 -3.97
CA GLU A 56 -22.24 9.77 -3.43
C GLU A 56 -21.47 11.00 -2.93
N GLU A 57 -20.95 10.94 -1.70
CA GLU A 57 -20.14 12.03 -1.13
C GLU A 57 -18.79 12.15 -1.83
N PHE A 58 -18.50 13.34 -2.38
CA PHE A 58 -17.23 13.61 -3.05
C PHE A 58 -16.40 14.72 -2.39
N VAL A 59 -17.00 15.56 -1.56
CA VAL A 59 -16.30 16.60 -0.79
C VAL A 59 -16.96 16.83 0.57
N TYR A 60 -16.14 17.20 1.54
CA TYR A 60 -16.55 17.41 2.93
C TYR A 60 -15.81 18.59 3.57
N TYR A 61 -16.47 19.29 4.47
CA TYR A 61 -15.85 20.31 5.32
C TYR A 61 -16.50 20.26 6.69
N ASP A 62 -15.72 20.47 7.74
CA ASP A 62 -16.25 20.83 9.04
C ASP A 62 -15.44 21.90 9.75
N SER A 63 -16.06 22.57 10.72
CA SER A 63 -15.46 23.68 11.47
C SER A 63 -14.34 23.28 12.42
N ASN A 64 -14.10 21.99 12.65
CA ASN A 64 -12.98 21.54 13.47
C ASN A 64 -11.71 21.41 12.61
N ILE A 65 -11.86 20.93 11.38
CA ILE A 65 -10.77 20.76 10.42
C ILE A 65 -10.49 22.08 9.68
N ARG A 66 -11.55 22.83 9.37
CA ARG A 66 -11.55 24.10 8.64
C ARG A 66 -10.86 24.06 7.27
N LYS A 67 -10.92 22.90 6.61
CA LYS A 67 -10.41 22.67 5.25
C LYS A 67 -11.42 21.83 4.47
N ARG A 68 -11.63 22.16 3.19
CA ARG A 68 -12.40 21.30 2.28
C ARG A 68 -11.57 20.08 1.92
N ILE A 69 -12.11 18.90 2.23
CA ILE A 69 -11.48 17.61 2.06
C ILE A 69 -12.14 16.90 0.86
N PRO A 70 -11.35 16.49 -0.16
CA PRO A 70 -11.86 15.55 -1.16
C PRO A 70 -12.16 14.20 -0.50
N LYS A 71 -13.30 13.61 -0.86
CA LYS A 71 -13.70 12.26 -0.41
C LYS A 71 -13.52 11.20 -1.50
N THR A 72 -13.22 11.64 -2.71
CA THR A 72 -12.94 10.77 -3.85
C THR A 72 -11.66 11.22 -4.55
N GLU A 73 -10.84 10.28 -5.01
CA GLU A 73 -9.59 10.63 -5.72
C GLU A 73 -9.84 11.37 -7.04
N TRP A 74 -11.01 11.17 -7.66
CA TRP A 74 -11.29 11.79 -8.96
C TRP A 74 -11.51 13.30 -8.84
N ILE A 75 -12.02 13.80 -7.72
CA ILE A 75 -12.09 15.25 -7.49
C ILE A 75 -10.71 15.75 -7.06
N GLU A 76 -9.98 15.01 -6.22
CA GLU A 76 -8.65 15.39 -5.72
C GLU A 76 -7.63 15.57 -6.85
N LYS A 77 -7.62 14.66 -7.84
CA LYS A 77 -6.64 14.66 -8.93
C LYS A 77 -6.93 15.66 -10.05
N ASN A 78 -8.21 15.99 -10.26
CA ASN A 78 -8.63 16.78 -11.42
C ASN A 78 -8.96 18.24 -11.08
N GLU A 79 -9.15 18.56 -9.79
CA GLU A 79 -9.24 19.93 -9.33
C GLU A 79 -7.87 20.47 -8.93
N ASP A 80 -7.61 21.72 -9.29
CA ASP A 80 -6.37 22.39 -8.96
C ASP A 80 -6.30 22.79 -7.47
N PRO A 81 -5.09 23.06 -6.94
CA PRO A 81 -4.92 23.51 -5.55
C PRO A 81 -5.65 24.82 -5.22
N ASP A 82 -5.79 25.73 -6.20
CA ASP A 82 -6.45 27.02 -6.00
C ASP A 82 -7.96 26.86 -5.80
N TYR A 83 -8.59 25.90 -6.49
CA TYR A 83 -9.96 25.48 -6.24
C TYR A 83 -10.13 25.08 -4.78
N TRP A 84 -9.26 24.23 -4.22
CA TRP A 84 -9.39 23.81 -2.82
C TRP A 84 -9.23 24.95 -1.82
N ASN A 85 -8.32 25.89 -2.08
CA ASN A 85 -8.13 27.08 -1.25
C ASN A 85 -9.34 28.03 -1.35
N SER A 86 -9.80 28.31 -2.56
CA SER A 86 -10.97 29.16 -2.84
C SER A 86 -12.25 28.57 -2.22
N GLU A 87 -12.48 27.28 -2.42
CA GLU A 87 -13.64 26.59 -1.86
C GLU A 87 -13.53 26.47 -0.33
N THR A 88 -12.33 26.30 0.23
CA THR A 88 -12.13 26.32 1.69
C THR A 88 -12.46 27.70 2.26
N GLN A 89 -11.96 28.77 1.64
CA GLN A 89 -12.25 30.14 2.06
C GLN A 89 -13.76 30.43 1.97
N THR A 90 -14.40 30.05 0.87
CA THR A 90 -15.85 30.18 0.69
C THR A 90 -16.63 29.48 1.81
N LEU A 91 -16.20 28.28 2.19
CA LEU A 91 -16.85 27.52 3.27
C LEU A 91 -16.57 28.12 4.67
N GLN A 92 -15.43 28.77 4.89
CA GLN A 92 -15.15 29.53 6.11
C GLN A 92 -16.00 30.80 6.20
N ASP A 93 -16.25 31.47 5.07
CA ASP A 93 -17.15 32.62 5.02
C ASP A 93 -18.61 32.19 5.28
N HIS A 94 -19.02 31.03 4.74
CA HIS A 94 -20.31 30.42 5.07
C HIS A 94 -20.39 30.04 6.56
N GLU A 95 -19.36 29.42 7.14
CA GLU A 95 -19.28 29.09 8.57
C GLU A 95 -19.57 30.33 9.45
N GLU A 96 -18.91 31.45 9.15
CA GLU A 96 -19.11 32.71 9.86
C GLU A 96 -20.53 33.26 9.65
N TRP A 97 -21.06 33.17 8.43
CA TRP A 97 -22.43 33.58 8.13
C TRP A 97 -23.47 32.75 8.91
N PHE A 98 -23.29 31.43 8.98
CA PHE A 98 -24.13 30.55 9.80
C PHE A 98 -24.03 30.93 11.28
N ARG A 99 -22.82 31.17 11.78
CA ARG A 99 -22.58 31.55 13.19
C ARG A 99 -23.31 32.84 13.57
N VAL A 100 -23.20 33.89 12.75
CA VAL A 100 -23.81 35.21 13.02
C VAL A 100 -25.34 35.15 12.96
N ASN A 101 -25.88 34.39 12.01
CA ASN A 101 -27.33 34.33 11.80
C ASN A 101 -28.03 33.32 12.72
N MET A 102 -27.34 32.29 13.22
CA MET A 102 -27.91 31.29 14.14
C MET A 102 -28.48 31.94 15.41
N ALA A 103 -27.73 32.86 16.05
CA ALA A 103 -28.21 33.56 17.25
C ALA A 103 -29.46 34.41 16.98
N THR A 104 -29.52 35.02 15.80
CA THR A 104 -30.70 35.79 15.35
C THR A 104 -31.89 34.86 15.14
N LEU A 105 -31.65 33.67 14.57
CA LEU A 105 -32.69 32.70 14.27
C LEU A 105 -33.27 32.11 15.57
N MET A 106 -32.43 31.66 16.51
CA MET A 106 -32.87 31.18 17.84
C MET A 106 -33.76 32.21 18.56
N LYS A 107 -33.37 33.50 18.52
CA LYS A 107 -34.16 34.58 19.12
C LYS A 107 -35.54 34.72 18.48
N ARG A 108 -35.67 34.53 17.16
CA ARG A 108 -36.98 34.55 16.47
C ARG A 108 -37.85 33.38 16.86
N PHE A 109 -37.25 32.22 17.10
CA PHE A 109 -37.94 31.04 17.63
C PHE A 109 -38.17 31.10 19.15
N SER A 110 -37.76 32.18 19.83
CA SER A 110 -37.82 32.33 21.28
C SER A 110 -37.12 31.20 22.04
N GLN A 111 -36.05 30.65 21.46
CA GLN A 111 -35.24 29.58 22.02
C GLN A 111 -33.99 30.16 22.73
N THR A 112 -33.71 29.66 23.93
CA THR A 112 -32.61 30.15 24.79
C THR A 112 -31.62 29.06 25.19
N ASP A 113 -31.99 27.79 25.01
CA ASP A 113 -31.20 26.61 25.34
C ASP A 113 -31.49 25.48 24.33
N GLY A 114 -30.74 24.38 24.42
CA GLY A 114 -30.87 23.25 23.50
C GLY A 114 -29.96 23.30 22.28
N THR A 115 -29.86 22.17 21.58
CA THR A 115 -29.09 22.04 20.34
C THR A 115 -30.01 22.25 19.16
N HIS A 116 -29.77 23.31 18.39
CA HIS A 116 -30.53 23.63 17.19
C HIS A 116 -29.67 23.59 15.95
N THR A 117 -30.33 23.36 14.82
CA THR A 117 -29.71 23.19 13.52
C THR A 117 -30.35 24.10 12.49
N TRP A 118 -29.53 24.72 11.66
CA TRP A 118 -29.98 25.47 10.49
C TRP A 118 -29.37 24.80 9.28
N GLN A 119 -30.22 24.33 8.38
CA GLN A 119 -29.83 23.59 7.19
C GLN A 119 -30.01 24.45 5.94
N TRP A 120 -29.07 24.36 5.02
CA TRP A 120 -29.20 24.91 3.68
C TRP A 120 -28.84 23.83 2.68
N THR A 121 -29.72 23.57 1.73
CA THR A 121 -29.54 22.57 0.70
C THR A 121 -29.82 23.20 -0.65
N TYR A 122 -28.87 23.06 -1.57
CA TYR A 122 -29.05 23.53 -2.93
C TYR A 122 -28.34 22.60 -3.91
N GLY A 123 -28.72 22.68 -5.18
CA GLY A 123 -28.16 21.82 -6.20
C GLY A 123 -28.96 21.86 -7.49
N CYS A 124 -28.57 20.96 -8.39
CA CYS A 124 -29.19 20.80 -9.69
C CYS A 124 -29.27 19.33 -10.10
N GLU A 125 -30.24 19.05 -10.96
CA GLU A 125 -30.49 17.76 -11.58
C GLU A 125 -30.50 17.92 -13.10
N LEU A 126 -29.88 16.97 -13.79
CA LEU A 126 -29.89 16.82 -15.24
C LEU A 126 -30.59 15.51 -15.59
N HIS A 127 -31.74 15.62 -16.25
CA HIS A 127 -32.51 14.48 -16.72
C HIS A 127 -32.04 14.02 -18.11
N ASP A 128 -32.25 12.74 -18.44
CA ASP A 128 -31.87 12.15 -19.74
C ASP A 128 -32.51 12.86 -20.95
N ASP A 129 -33.68 13.48 -20.78
CA ASP A 129 -34.34 14.28 -21.82
C ASP A 129 -33.72 15.68 -22.01
N GLY A 130 -32.65 15.99 -21.27
CA GLY A 130 -31.96 17.27 -21.26
C GLY A 130 -32.61 18.32 -20.35
N THR A 131 -33.70 17.98 -19.64
CA THR A 131 -34.33 18.89 -18.69
C THR A 131 -33.40 19.14 -17.51
N VAL A 132 -33.29 20.41 -17.11
CA VAL A 132 -32.54 20.85 -15.93
C VAL A 132 -33.51 21.26 -14.84
N ARG A 133 -33.24 20.86 -13.60
CA ARG A 133 -33.97 21.32 -12.41
C ARG A 133 -33.01 21.78 -11.33
N GLY A 134 -33.10 23.05 -10.94
CA GLY A 134 -32.42 23.57 -9.75
C GLY A 134 -33.31 23.52 -8.51
N TYR A 135 -32.69 23.50 -7.33
CA TYR A 135 -33.40 23.69 -6.07
C TYR A 135 -32.54 24.45 -5.06
N ASN A 136 -33.19 25.22 -4.19
CA ASN A 136 -32.56 25.92 -3.08
C ASN A 136 -33.56 26.03 -1.92
N GLN A 137 -33.22 25.41 -0.80
CA GLN A 137 -34.09 25.28 0.35
C GLN A 137 -33.33 25.41 1.67
N TYR A 138 -34.00 26.01 2.64
CA TYR A 138 -33.52 26.14 4.01
C TYR A 138 -34.44 25.35 4.93
N GLY A 139 -33.84 24.65 5.89
CA GLY A 139 -34.52 23.96 6.97
C GLY A 139 -34.08 24.49 8.33
N TYR A 140 -34.90 24.33 9.35
CA TYR A 140 -34.55 24.62 10.74
C TYR A 140 -35.02 23.47 11.62
N ASP A 141 -34.11 22.87 12.38
CA ASP A 141 -34.35 21.66 13.19
C ASP A 141 -34.89 20.47 12.39
N GLY A 142 -34.48 20.37 11.11
CA GLY A 142 -34.89 19.31 10.20
C GLY A 142 -36.28 19.49 9.60
N GLU A 143 -36.93 20.63 9.84
CA GLU A 143 -38.20 21.00 9.21
C GLU A 143 -37.99 22.07 8.15
N ASP A 144 -38.84 22.08 7.12
CA ASP A 144 -38.84 23.11 6.09
C ASP A 144 -38.98 24.51 6.70
N PHE A 145 -38.20 25.47 6.18
CA PHE A 145 -38.18 26.84 6.68
C PHE A 145 -38.49 27.83 5.56
N VAL A 146 -37.62 27.91 4.55
CA VAL A 146 -37.79 28.80 3.40
C VAL A 146 -37.31 28.11 2.12
N THR A 147 -38.11 28.14 1.05
CA THR A 147 -37.79 27.48 -0.23
C THR A 147 -37.95 28.46 -1.39
N LEU A 148 -37.01 28.44 -2.34
CA LEU A 148 -37.04 29.24 -3.55
C LEU A 148 -37.75 28.49 -4.68
N ASP A 149 -38.78 29.10 -5.26
CA ASP A 149 -39.34 28.67 -6.54
C ASP A 149 -38.58 29.39 -7.67
N LEU A 150 -37.77 28.64 -8.42
CA LEU A 150 -36.97 29.16 -9.52
C LEU A 150 -37.78 29.58 -10.75
N ASN A 151 -39.00 29.08 -10.91
CA ASN A 151 -39.86 29.47 -12.03
C ASN A 151 -40.44 30.86 -11.80
N THR A 152 -40.89 31.14 -10.58
CA THR A 152 -41.52 32.41 -10.23
C THR A 152 -40.54 33.42 -9.61
N LEU A 153 -39.34 32.97 -9.22
CA LEU A 153 -38.37 33.73 -8.43
C LEU A 153 -38.96 34.25 -7.11
N THR A 154 -39.82 33.45 -6.48
CA THR A 154 -40.46 33.80 -5.20
C THR A 154 -40.04 32.85 -4.10
N TRP A 155 -40.01 33.38 -2.87
CA TRP A 155 -39.65 32.61 -1.68
C TRP A 155 -40.90 32.21 -0.91
N THR A 156 -41.00 30.92 -0.57
CA THR A 156 -42.09 30.39 0.24
C THR A 156 -41.62 30.21 1.67
N ALA A 157 -42.32 30.82 2.63
CA ALA A 157 -42.07 30.62 4.05
C ALA A 157 -42.96 29.49 4.57
N ALA A 158 -42.38 28.43 5.10
CA ALA A 158 -43.13 27.29 5.62
C ALA A 158 -43.78 27.57 6.99
N LYS A 159 -43.27 28.55 7.74
CA LYS A 159 -43.73 28.92 9.09
C LYS A 159 -43.67 30.43 9.38
N SER A 160 -44.34 30.88 10.44
CA SER A 160 -44.41 32.31 10.82
C SER A 160 -43.03 32.93 11.01
N GLU A 161 -42.11 32.19 11.64
CA GLU A 161 -40.76 32.63 12.00
C GLU A 161 -39.88 32.83 10.75
N ALA A 162 -40.24 32.19 9.63
CA ALA A 162 -39.57 32.33 8.34
C ALA A 162 -39.93 33.62 7.59
N HIS A 163 -41.01 34.31 7.94
CA HIS A 163 -41.52 35.45 7.15
C HIS A 163 -40.50 36.59 7.06
N ILE A 164 -39.76 36.87 8.14
CA ILE A 164 -38.72 37.91 8.15
C ILE A 164 -37.56 37.52 7.22
N THR A 165 -37.16 36.24 7.20
CA THR A 165 -36.11 35.74 6.31
C THR A 165 -36.56 35.82 4.86
N LYS A 166 -37.78 35.38 4.57
CA LYS A 166 -38.43 35.52 3.26
C LYS A 166 -38.40 36.96 2.77
N GLN A 167 -38.88 37.92 3.58
CA GLN A 167 -38.91 39.34 3.20
C GLN A 167 -37.52 39.89 2.88
N LYS A 168 -36.49 39.47 3.64
CA LYS A 168 -35.10 39.86 3.38
C LYS A 168 -34.58 39.30 2.06
N MET A 169 -34.87 38.02 1.77
CA MET A 169 -34.46 37.38 0.52
C MET A 169 -35.19 37.95 -0.69
N GLU A 170 -36.49 38.28 -0.56
CA GLU A 170 -37.27 38.93 -1.61
C GLU A 170 -36.86 40.38 -1.87
N ALA A 171 -36.31 41.06 -0.86
CA ALA A 171 -35.80 42.42 -1.02
C ALA A 171 -34.53 42.50 -1.89
N ASP A 172 -33.76 41.40 -1.99
CA ASP A 172 -32.57 41.30 -2.84
C ASP A 172 -32.86 40.43 -4.07
N ARG A 173 -33.59 41.03 -5.00
CA ARG A 173 -33.96 40.39 -6.27
C ARG A 173 -32.73 40.00 -7.09
N SER A 174 -31.68 40.83 -7.10
CA SER A 174 -30.42 40.56 -7.79
C SER A 174 -29.77 39.26 -7.32
N HIS A 175 -29.73 39.02 -6.00
CA HIS A 175 -29.20 37.79 -5.46
C HIS A 175 -30.04 36.57 -5.86
N THR A 176 -31.37 36.71 -5.87
CA THR A 176 -32.29 35.63 -6.29
C THR A 176 -32.13 35.29 -7.78
N GLU A 177 -31.94 36.28 -8.65
CA GLU A 177 -31.65 36.09 -10.07
C GLU A 177 -30.28 35.41 -10.30
N TYR A 178 -29.26 35.81 -9.53
CA TYR A 178 -27.95 35.14 -9.54
C TYR A 178 -28.05 33.67 -9.11
N GLN A 179 -28.80 33.37 -8.04
CA GLN A 179 -29.00 31.98 -7.60
C GLN A 179 -29.68 31.14 -8.68
N LYS A 180 -30.68 31.67 -9.38
CA LYS A 180 -31.29 30.96 -10.52
C LYS A 180 -30.27 30.66 -11.61
N TYR A 181 -29.50 31.67 -12.03
CA TYR A 181 -28.47 31.48 -13.04
C TYR A 181 -27.46 30.40 -12.63
N TYR A 182 -26.98 30.45 -11.38
CA TYR A 182 -26.06 29.45 -10.85
C TYR A 182 -26.68 28.04 -10.87
N LEU A 183 -27.91 27.87 -10.37
CA LEU A 183 -28.53 26.55 -10.24
C LEU A 183 -28.92 25.92 -11.58
N GLU A 184 -29.32 26.74 -12.57
CA GLU A 184 -29.74 26.25 -13.89
C GLU A 184 -28.57 26.14 -14.89
N ASN A 185 -27.45 26.82 -14.67
CA ASN A 185 -26.33 26.86 -15.62
C ASN A 185 -25.02 26.42 -14.97
N THR A 186 -24.46 27.23 -14.08
CA THR A 186 -23.13 26.97 -13.48
C THR A 186 -23.07 25.63 -12.74
N CYS A 187 -24.12 25.28 -12.00
CA CYS A 187 -24.23 24.00 -11.31
C CYS A 187 -24.23 22.83 -12.30
N ILE A 188 -24.89 22.97 -13.45
CA ILE A 188 -24.92 21.95 -14.51
C ILE A 188 -23.54 21.80 -15.17
N ASP A 189 -22.81 22.91 -15.35
CA ASP A 189 -21.42 22.85 -15.84
C ASP A 189 -20.53 22.07 -14.86
N TYR A 190 -20.63 22.33 -13.55
CA TYR A 190 -19.93 21.56 -12.53
C TYR A 190 -20.38 20.10 -12.47
N LEU A 191 -21.67 19.83 -12.56
CA LEU A 191 -22.22 18.47 -12.61
C LEU A 191 -21.60 17.67 -13.78
N ASN A 192 -21.61 18.24 -14.98
CA ASN A 192 -21.00 17.62 -16.17
C ASN A 192 -19.48 17.43 -16.01
N LYS A 193 -18.78 18.44 -15.47
CA LYS A 193 -17.34 18.35 -15.16
C LYS A 193 -17.05 17.17 -14.23
N TYR A 194 -17.79 17.05 -13.13
CA TYR A 194 -17.58 16.01 -12.12
C TYR A 194 -17.97 14.62 -12.60
N ILE A 195 -19.05 14.49 -13.37
CA ILE A 195 -19.39 13.24 -14.09
C ILE A 195 -18.22 12.86 -15.01
N GLY A 196 -17.64 13.82 -15.74
CA GLY A 196 -16.48 13.62 -16.60
C GLY A 196 -15.25 13.10 -15.85
N PHE A 197 -14.94 13.70 -14.70
CA PHE A 197 -13.85 13.26 -13.83
C PHE A 197 -14.08 11.84 -13.30
N ARG A 198 -15.28 11.57 -12.75
CA ARG A 198 -15.67 10.25 -12.26
C ARG A 198 -15.58 9.18 -13.36
N ASN A 199 -16.07 9.48 -14.55
CA ASN A 199 -16.05 8.55 -15.69
C ASN A 199 -14.64 8.28 -16.21
N THR A 200 -13.74 9.27 -16.17
CA THR A 200 -12.33 9.09 -16.54
C THR A 200 -11.60 8.24 -15.51
N ALA A 201 -11.81 8.50 -14.23
CA ALA A 201 -11.26 7.70 -13.14
C ALA A 201 -11.78 6.26 -13.16
N LEU A 202 -13.04 6.03 -13.56
CA LEU A 202 -13.61 4.70 -13.79
C LEU A 202 -12.91 3.92 -14.91
N LYS A 203 -12.38 4.61 -15.92
CA LYS A 203 -11.65 3.99 -17.05
C LYS A 203 -10.20 3.64 -16.71
N SER A 204 -9.58 4.35 -15.77
CA SER A 204 -8.20 4.10 -15.32
C SER A 204 -8.08 3.02 -14.24
N LYS A 205 -9.20 2.41 -13.81
CA LYS A 205 -9.16 1.45 -12.70
C LYS A 205 -8.53 0.13 -13.12
N VAL A 206 -7.50 -0.27 -12.41
CA VAL A 206 -6.90 -1.60 -12.48
C VAL A 206 -7.29 -2.36 -11.21
N PRO A 207 -8.06 -3.47 -11.32
CA PRO A 207 -8.49 -4.24 -10.14
C PRO A 207 -7.32 -4.96 -9.47
N PRO A 208 -7.34 -5.13 -8.14
CA PRO A 208 -6.31 -5.85 -7.41
C PRO A 208 -6.28 -7.32 -7.78
N LYS A 209 -5.06 -7.81 -8.01
CA LYS A 209 -4.76 -9.23 -7.94
C LYS A 209 -4.53 -9.57 -6.47
N VAL A 210 -5.42 -10.38 -5.90
CA VAL A 210 -5.38 -10.76 -4.48
C VAL A 210 -4.88 -12.20 -4.33
N THR A 211 -3.95 -12.41 -3.42
CA THR A 211 -3.40 -13.72 -3.09
C THR A 211 -3.39 -13.93 -1.58
N LEU A 212 -3.81 -15.12 -1.15
CA LEU A 212 -3.59 -15.61 0.21
C LEU A 212 -2.34 -16.48 0.21
N PHE A 213 -1.41 -16.21 1.12
CA PHE A 213 -0.24 -17.07 1.29
C PHE A 213 0.05 -17.33 2.76
N ARG A 214 0.47 -18.57 3.03
CA ARG A 214 0.92 -19.03 4.34
C ARG A 214 2.14 -19.92 4.12
N LYS A 215 3.25 -19.61 4.79
CA LYS A 215 4.51 -20.33 4.58
C LYS A 215 4.47 -21.76 5.12
N ASP A 216 3.82 -21.97 6.27
CA ASP A 216 3.62 -23.26 6.93
C ASP A 216 2.53 -23.15 8.01
N SER A 217 2.17 -24.26 8.67
CA SER A 217 1.10 -24.31 9.67
C SER A 217 1.32 -23.46 10.93
N SER A 218 2.53 -22.97 11.17
CA SER A 218 2.89 -22.07 12.29
C SER A 218 3.04 -20.61 11.86
N SER A 219 3.18 -20.35 10.55
CA SER A 219 3.33 -19.01 10.01
C SER A 219 2.00 -18.24 9.94
N PRO A 220 2.05 -16.89 10.07
CA PRO A 220 0.90 -16.02 9.83
C PRO A 220 0.35 -16.16 8.41
N VAL A 221 -0.95 -15.92 8.25
CA VAL A 221 -1.64 -15.91 6.96
C VAL A 221 -1.58 -14.50 6.38
N VAL A 222 -1.11 -14.35 5.15
CA VAL A 222 -0.98 -13.04 4.52
C VAL A 222 -1.98 -12.91 3.38
N CYS A 223 -2.75 -11.83 3.39
CA CYS A 223 -3.54 -11.39 2.27
C CYS A 223 -2.79 -10.26 1.55
N HIS A 224 -2.40 -10.50 0.31
CA HIS A 224 -1.64 -9.56 -0.52
C HIS A 224 -2.46 -9.17 -1.74
N ALA A 225 -2.84 -7.89 -1.79
CA ALA A 225 -3.37 -7.25 -2.99
C ALA A 225 -2.22 -6.53 -3.71
N THR A 226 -2.14 -6.67 -5.03
CA THR A 226 -1.14 -5.96 -5.85
C THR A 226 -1.67 -5.66 -7.24
N GLY A 227 -0.98 -4.77 -7.97
CA GLY A 227 -1.32 -4.42 -9.35
C GLY A 227 -2.59 -3.59 -9.45
N PHE A 228 -3.00 -2.92 -8.37
CA PHE A 228 -4.24 -2.15 -8.36
C PHE A 228 -4.01 -0.66 -8.51
N PHE A 229 -4.98 -0.02 -9.13
CA PHE A 229 -5.08 1.43 -9.22
C PHE A 229 -6.56 1.77 -9.25
N PRO A 230 -7.08 2.72 -8.46
CA PRO A 230 -6.37 3.70 -7.61
C PRO A 230 -5.71 3.13 -6.33
N ARG A 231 -4.98 3.96 -5.56
CA ARG A 231 -4.20 3.56 -4.35
C ARG A 231 -5.10 3.04 -3.23
N GLU A 232 -6.35 3.49 -3.22
CA GLU A 232 -7.30 3.21 -2.15
C GLU A 232 -7.83 1.78 -2.26
N VAL A 233 -7.29 0.89 -1.41
CA VAL A 233 -7.78 -0.48 -1.22
C VAL A 233 -8.09 -0.74 0.26
N MET A 234 -9.29 -1.24 0.52
CA MET A 234 -9.68 -1.76 1.83
C MET A 234 -9.49 -3.26 1.83
N ILE A 235 -8.77 -3.74 2.84
CA ILE A 235 -8.56 -5.16 3.09
C ILE A 235 -8.91 -5.38 4.55
N SER A 236 -9.80 -6.34 4.84
CA SER A 236 -10.16 -6.72 6.20
C SER A 236 -10.10 -8.23 6.36
N TRP A 237 -9.89 -8.67 7.60
CA TRP A 237 -10.06 -10.05 7.99
C TRP A 237 -11.41 -10.21 8.67
N GLN A 238 -12.10 -11.32 8.42
CA GLN A 238 -13.27 -11.71 9.18
C GLN A 238 -13.06 -13.07 9.81
N LYS A 239 -13.65 -13.28 10.99
CA LYS A 239 -13.75 -14.56 11.69
C LYS A 239 -15.24 -14.91 11.78
N ASN A 240 -15.65 -16.01 11.17
CA ASN A 240 -17.05 -16.46 11.09
C ASN A 240 -18.01 -15.40 10.51
N GLY A 241 -17.51 -14.55 9.60
CA GLY A 241 -18.29 -13.47 8.97
C GLY A 241 -18.37 -12.17 9.77
N GLU A 242 -17.74 -12.08 10.94
CA GLU A 242 -17.60 -10.85 11.70
C GLU A 242 -16.21 -10.23 11.51
N ASP A 243 -16.13 -8.91 11.40
CA ASP A 243 -14.87 -8.19 11.22
C ASP A 243 -13.91 -8.43 12.38
N LEU A 244 -12.66 -8.77 12.05
CA LEU A 244 -11.61 -9.13 12.97
C LEU A 244 -10.51 -8.07 12.96
N HIS A 245 -10.28 -7.45 14.11
CA HIS A 245 -9.22 -6.46 14.31
C HIS A 245 -8.05 -6.98 15.15
N GLU A 246 -8.25 -8.04 15.94
CA GLU A 246 -7.22 -8.61 16.81
C GLU A 246 -6.30 -9.58 16.06
N ASN A 247 -5.00 -9.54 16.37
CA ASN A 247 -3.94 -10.32 15.72
C ASN A 247 -3.79 -10.07 14.21
N VAL A 248 -4.20 -8.88 13.75
CA VAL A 248 -4.07 -8.40 12.38
C VAL A 248 -3.01 -7.30 12.31
N GLU A 249 -1.94 -7.53 11.55
CA GLU A 249 -0.92 -6.53 11.24
C GLU A 249 -1.23 -5.88 9.88
N PHE A 250 -1.39 -4.56 9.90
CA PHE A 250 -1.62 -3.73 8.71
C PHE A 250 -0.29 -3.20 8.19
N ARG A 251 -0.03 -3.38 6.89
CA ARG A 251 1.07 -2.70 6.20
C ARG A 251 0.54 -1.60 5.29
N GLU A 252 1.34 -0.53 5.16
CA GLU A 252 1.02 0.60 4.30
C GLU A 252 0.96 0.20 2.82
N THR A 253 0.20 0.98 2.06
CA THR A 253 0.12 0.83 0.60
C THR A 253 1.38 1.38 -0.04
N SER A 254 2.12 0.55 -0.75
CA SER A 254 3.37 0.90 -1.42
C SER A 254 3.18 0.94 -2.95
N PRO A 255 3.88 1.83 -3.67
CA PRO A 255 3.87 1.85 -5.12
C PRO A 255 4.73 0.69 -5.70
N ASN A 256 4.37 0.26 -6.90
CA ASN A 256 5.14 -0.64 -7.77
C ASN A 256 5.88 0.19 -8.84
N GLU A 257 6.89 -0.41 -9.47
CA GLU A 257 7.67 0.22 -10.56
C GLU A 257 6.81 0.56 -11.80
N ASP A 258 5.69 -0.14 -11.99
CA ASP A 258 4.75 0.09 -13.09
C ASP A 258 3.68 1.17 -12.79
N GLY A 259 3.81 1.88 -11.67
CA GLY A 259 2.86 2.90 -11.24
C GLY A 259 1.57 2.39 -10.59
N THR A 260 1.41 1.07 -10.42
CA THR A 260 0.31 0.48 -9.64
C THR A 260 0.65 0.37 -8.15
N PHE A 261 -0.30 -0.04 -7.31
CA PHE A 261 -0.11 -0.14 -5.87
C PHE A 261 -0.21 -1.58 -5.36
N GLN A 262 0.39 -1.81 -4.20
CA GLN A 262 0.31 -3.06 -3.45
C GLN A 262 0.09 -2.83 -1.96
N LYS A 263 -0.60 -3.76 -1.29
CA LYS A 263 -0.87 -3.73 0.14
C LYS A 263 -0.95 -5.14 0.72
N ARG A 264 -0.41 -5.33 1.93
CA ARG A 264 -0.42 -6.61 2.66
C ARG A 264 -1.08 -6.46 4.02
N ILE A 265 -1.93 -7.42 4.37
CA ILE A 265 -2.46 -7.56 5.72
C ILE A 265 -2.18 -8.98 6.22
N ILE A 266 -1.65 -9.08 7.42
CA ILE A 266 -1.14 -10.33 7.99
C ILE A 266 -2.01 -10.71 9.19
N LEU A 267 -2.46 -11.95 9.25
CA LEU A 267 -3.26 -12.52 10.33
C LEU A 267 -2.44 -13.57 11.09
N THR A 268 -2.27 -13.38 12.39
CA THR A 268 -1.55 -14.31 13.29
C THR A 268 -2.55 -15.11 14.11
N VAL A 269 -2.77 -16.37 13.74
CA VAL A 269 -3.73 -17.27 14.39
C VAL A 269 -3.16 -18.68 14.49
N SER A 270 -3.51 -19.41 15.55
CA SER A 270 -3.02 -20.78 15.75
C SER A 270 -3.65 -21.73 14.73
N SER A 271 -2.97 -22.84 14.43
CA SER A 271 -3.49 -23.84 13.49
C SER A 271 -4.78 -24.49 13.99
N GLU A 272 -5.02 -24.50 15.30
CA GLU A 272 -6.23 -25.05 15.91
C GLU A 272 -7.41 -24.08 15.82
N ASP A 273 -7.16 -22.78 16.00
CA ASP A 273 -8.18 -21.73 15.85
C ASP A 273 -8.64 -21.61 14.39
N LEU A 274 -7.72 -21.77 13.43
CA LEU A 274 -8.03 -21.82 11.99
C LEU A 274 -8.89 -23.03 11.58
N LYS A 275 -8.81 -24.16 12.29
CA LYS A 275 -9.64 -25.34 11.99
C LYS A 275 -11.07 -25.17 12.49
N ASN A 276 -11.23 -24.45 13.59
CA ASN A 276 -12.50 -24.32 14.29
C ASN A 276 -13.31 -23.10 13.84
N ASN A 277 -12.71 -22.20 13.06
CA ASN A 277 -13.35 -20.95 12.65
C ASN A 277 -13.07 -20.65 11.19
N ASP A 278 -14.01 -19.95 10.57
CA ASP A 278 -13.94 -19.52 9.19
C ASP A 278 -13.23 -18.17 9.10
N TYR A 279 -12.02 -18.13 8.55
CA TYR A 279 -11.31 -16.87 8.33
C TYR A 279 -11.40 -16.46 6.87
N THR A 280 -11.80 -15.24 6.60
CA THR A 280 -11.88 -14.70 5.23
C THR A 280 -11.12 -13.38 5.13
N CYS A 281 -10.35 -13.21 4.05
CA CYS A 281 -9.84 -11.92 3.64
C CYS A 281 -10.84 -11.28 2.67
N VAL A 282 -11.36 -10.11 3.04
CA VAL A 282 -12.29 -9.33 2.21
C VAL A 282 -11.52 -8.15 1.64
N VAL A 283 -11.47 -8.06 0.31
CA VAL A 283 -10.82 -6.97 -0.41
C VAL A 283 -11.85 -6.17 -1.18
N GLN A 284 -11.93 -4.89 -0.86
CA GLN A 284 -12.78 -3.91 -1.52
C GLN A 284 -11.87 -2.91 -2.23
N HIS A 285 -12.13 -2.75 -3.52
CA HIS A 285 -11.39 -1.81 -4.35
C HIS A 285 -12.32 -1.30 -5.43
N SER A 286 -12.16 -0.02 -5.78
CA SER A 286 -13.08 0.65 -6.70
C SER A 286 -13.03 0.09 -8.13
N GLY A 287 -11.98 -0.66 -8.49
CA GLY A 287 -11.82 -1.39 -9.75
C GLY A 287 -12.52 -2.76 -9.78
N LEU A 288 -13.03 -3.25 -8.65
CA LEU A 288 -13.79 -4.49 -8.56
C LEU A 288 -15.29 -4.20 -8.75
N LYS A 289 -15.97 -5.06 -9.50
CA LYS A 289 -17.45 -5.01 -9.63
C LYS A 289 -18.17 -5.54 -8.37
N LYS A 290 -17.46 -6.32 -7.56
CA LYS A 290 -17.92 -6.91 -6.30
C LYS A 290 -16.71 -7.22 -5.44
N ASP A 291 -16.86 -7.14 -4.13
CA ASP A 291 -15.82 -7.49 -3.16
C ASP A 291 -15.22 -8.86 -3.44
N LEU A 292 -13.89 -8.93 -3.37
CA LEU A 292 -13.17 -10.19 -3.43
C LEU A 292 -13.12 -10.78 -2.03
N VAL A 293 -13.78 -11.93 -1.85
CA VAL A 293 -13.78 -12.66 -0.59
C VAL A 293 -12.95 -13.93 -0.78
N LEU A 294 -11.81 -14.01 -0.10
CA LEU A 294 -10.94 -15.17 -0.13
C LEU A 294 -11.03 -15.88 1.21
N ARG A 295 -11.53 -17.11 1.19
CA ARG A 295 -11.61 -17.96 2.37
C ARG A 295 -10.27 -18.60 2.65
N VAL A 296 -9.85 -18.55 3.91
CA VAL A 296 -8.76 -19.36 4.46
C VAL A 296 -9.35 -20.74 4.70
N ASP A 297 -9.60 -21.44 3.61
CA ASP A 297 -9.68 -22.89 3.69
C ASP A 297 -8.26 -23.41 3.95
N GLU A 298 -8.10 -24.71 4.19
CA GLU A 298 -6.82 -25.35 3.91
C GLU A 298 -6.48 -25.15 2.41
N CYS A 299 -5.97 -23.97 2.05
CA CYS A 299 -5.40 -23.67 0.75
C CYS A 299 -4.10 -24.45 0.68
N ARG A 300 -4.27 -25.74 0.39
CA ARG A 300 -3.68 -26.43 -0.75
C ARG A 300 -2.36 -25.83 -1.16
N VAL A 301 -1.34 -26.39 -0.54
CA VAL A 301 -0.03 -26.52 -1.13
C VAL A 301 -0.19 -27.17 -2.53
N LEU A 302 -0.03 -26.38 -3.61
CA LEU A 302 0.11 -26.70 -5.06
C LEU A 302 -1.11 -26.47 -6.00
N ASN A 303 -0.76 -25.91 -7.17
CA ASN A 303 -1.26 -26.16 -8.54
C ASN A 303 -2.77 -26.10 -8.82
N THR A 304 -3.20 -25.10 -9.61
CA THR A 304 -4.02 -25.28 -10.84
C THR A 304 -4.14 -23.94 -11.58
N GLY A 305 -3.83 -23.91 -12.88
CA GLY A 305 -4.05 -22.75 -13.75
C GLY A 305 -5.45 -22.68 -14.39
N CYS A 306 -5.81 -21.50 -14.91
CA CYS A 306 -6.52 -21.21 -16.17
C CYS A 306 -7.07 -19.76 -16.20
N PRO A 307 -7.41 -19.14 -17.34
CA PRO A 307 -6.99 -19.37 -18.73
C PRO A 307 -6.44 -18.10 -19.45
N LYS A 308 -5.82 -18.35 -20.61
CA LYS A 308 -5.12 -17.42 -21.52
C LYS A 308 -5.93 -16.18 -21.94
N ALA A 309 -5.24 -15.03 -22.03
CA ALA A 309 -5.55 -13.99 -23.01
C ALA A 309 -4.27 -13.58 -23.76
N ASN A 310 -4.31 -13.76 -25.09
CA ASN A 310 -3.27 -13.38 -26.05
C ASN A 310 -2.89 -11.89 -25.95
N ARG A 311 -1.59 -11.56 -26.05
CA ARG A 311 -1.07 -10.62 -27.07
C ARG A 311 0.47 -10.52 -27.08
N ARG A 312 1.01 -10.99 -28.22
CA ARG A 312 2.12 -10.46 -29.05
C ARG A 312 3.44 -10.01 -28.39
N LYS A 313 4.47 -10.83 -28.70
CA LYS A 313 5.90 -10.52 -28.78
C LYS A 313 6.20 -9.09 -29.27
N ARG A 314 7.09 -8.40 -28.56
CA ARG A 314 8.09 -7.50 -29.15
C ARG A 314 9.46 -7.93 -28.63
N SER A 315 10.41 -7.98 -29.56
CA SER A 315 11.82 -8.30 -29.38
C SER A 315 12.62 -7.07 -28.99
N ALA A 316 13.58 -7.25 -28.09
CA ALA A 316 14.89 -6.59 -27.96
C ALA A 316 15.54 -7.35 -26.79
N ASP A 317 16.53 -8.22 -26.94
CA ASP A 317 17.88 -8.02 -27.48
C ASP A 317 18.53 -6.76 -26.90
N GLU A 318 19.06 -6.91 -25.67
CA GLU A 318 20.46 -6.61 -25.34
C GLU A 318 20.77 -7.25 -23.97
N GLY A 319 21.78 -8.12 -23.97
CA GLY A 319 22.18 -8.92 -22.81
C GLY A 319 22.82 -8.08 -21.73
N SER A 320 22.27 -8.14 -20.52
CA SER A 320 22.98 -7.76 -19.30
C SER A 320 23.78 -8.97 -18.84
N ASN A 321 25.06 -8.98 -19.18
CA ASN A 321 26.05 -9.86 -18.59
C ASN A 321 26.64 -9.07 -17.40
N CYS A 322 26.18 -9.35 -16.18
CA CYS A 322 26.72 -8.69 -14.97
C CYS A 322 27.29 -9.72 -14.00
N ALA A 323 28.32 -10.42 -14.46
CA ALA A 323 29.43 -10.74 -13.57
C ALA A 323 30.36 -9.52 -13.55
N GLU A 324 30.04 -8.49 -12.76
CA GLU A 324 30.99 -7.41 -12.48
C GLU A 324 31.33 -7.32 -10.99
N SER A 325 32.63 -7.47 -10.77
CA SER A 325 33.42 -7.14 -9.60
C SER A 325 33.14 -5.72 -9.09
N GLY A 326 33.48 -5.47 -7.82
CA GLY A 326 33.23 -4.24 -7.06
C GLY A 326 33.21 -2.95 -7.89
N SER A 327 32.04 -2.32 -7.92
CA SER A 327 31.93 -0.91 -8.29
C SER A 327 31.17 -0.21 -7.18
N HIS A 328 31.56 1.02 -6.90
CA HIS A 328 30.85 1.89 -5.99
C HIS A 328 30.14 2.99 -6.77
N SER A 329 28.98 3.42 -6.29
CA SER A 329 28.14 4.41 -6.94
C SER A 329 27.64 5.45 -5.94
N LEU A 330 27.59 6.71 -6.37
CA LEU A 330 26.97 7.83 -5.65
C LEU A 330 25.90 8.43 -6.54
N GLN A 331 24.65 8.38 -6.06
CA GLN A 331 23.47 8.84 -6.78
C GLN A 331 22.71 9.88 -5.99
N TYR A 332 22.24 10.91 -6.67
CA TYR A 332 21.29 11.87 -6.14
C TYR A 332 20.01 11.87 -6.97
N PHE A 333 18.88 11.87 -6.28
CA PHE A 333 17.56 11.95 -6.86
C PHE A 333 16.87 13.19 -6.34
N TYR A 334 16.70 14.18 -7.21
CA TYR A 334 15.96 15.38 -6.92
C TYR A 334 14.59 15.26 -7.56
N THR A 335 13.55 15.57 -6.80
CA THR A 335 12.18 15.53 -7.28
C THR A 335 11.49 16.79 -6.81
N ALA A 336 11.05 17.63 -7.74
CA ALA A 336 10.04 18.62 -7.47
C ALA A 336 8.68 18.12 -7.92
N VAL A 337 7.68 18.48 -7.13
CA VAL A 337 6.28 18.19 -7.40
C VAL A 337 5.51 19.48 -7.36
N THR A 338 4.50 19.59 -8.21
CA THR A 338 3.62 20.75 -8.22
C THR A 338 3.02 20.99 -6.83
N PRO A 339 2.95 22.25 -6.36
CA PRO A 339 2.40 22.58 -5.05
C PRO A 339 0.98 22.02 -4.84
N GLY A 340 0.61 21.79 -3.58
CA GLY A 340 -0.78 21.51 -3.21
C GLY A 340 -1.17 20.05 -3.01
N ILE A 341 -0.20 19.12 -2.98
CA ILE A 341 -0.40 17.73 -2.55
C ILE A 341 0.16 17.49 -1.14
N ASN A 342 -0.30 16.44 -0.43
CA ASN A 342 0.25 16.02 0.88
C ASN A 342 1.63 15.32 0.73
N PHE A 343 2.54 15.90 -0.04
CA PHE A 343 3.91 15.46 -0.26
C PHE A 343 4.82 16.70 -0.35
N PRO A 344 6.09 16.64 0.09
CA PRO A 344 6.99 17.79 -0.04
C PRO A 344 7.11 18.28 -1.50
N GLU A 345 6.99 19.60 -1.73
CA GLU A 345 7.15 20.24 -3.05
C GLU A 345 8.52 19.97 -3.69
N PHE A 346 9.54 19.70 -2.87
CA PHE A 346 10.85 19.26 -3.29
C PHE A 346 11.43 18.25 -2.31
N THR A 347 12.07 17.22 -2.84
CA THR A 347 12.89 16.26 -2.09
C THR A 347 14.22 16.03 -2.79
N ALA A 348 15.30 15.89 -2.01
CA ALA A 348 16.58 15.40 -2.47
C ALA A 348 16.97 14.14 -1.69
N VAL A 349 17.42 13.10 -2.39
CA VAL A 349 17.78 11.81 -1.81
C VAL A 349 19.16 11.41 -2.32
N GLY A 350 20.10 11.16 -1.40
CA GLY A 350 21.43 10.64 -1.71
C GLY A 350 21.56 9.14 -1.41
N LEU A 351 22.05 8.37 -2.38
CA LEU A 351 22.36 6.94 -2.24
C LEU A 351 23.85 6.66 -2.46
N VAL A 352 24.41 5.77 -1.65
CA VAL A 352 25.71 5.12 -1.91
C VAL A 352 25.45 3.63 -2.04
N ASP A 353 25.77 3.05 -3.19
CA ASP A 353 25.52 1.63 -3.51
C ASP A 353 24.07 1.17 -3.29
N GLY A 354 23.13 2.09 -3.54
CA GLY A 354 21.69 1.88 -3.32
C GLY A 354 21.23 1.99 -1.87
N GLU A 355 22.12 2.23 -0.90
CA GLU A 355 21.78 2.56 0.48
C GLU A 355 21.58 4.07 0.62
N GLN A 356 20.44 4.48 1.16
CA GLN A 356 20.15 5.89 1.40
C GLN A 356 20.96 6.41 2.58
N PHE A 357 21.84 7.37 2.34
CA PHE A 357 22.65 8.01 3.38
C PHE A 357 22.17 9.42 3.74
N ASP A 358 21.45 10.07 2.83
CA ASP A 358 21.05 11.46 2.91
C ASP A 358 19.59 11.69 2.48
N TYR A 359 18.97 12.75 3.04
CA TYR A 359 17.61 13.16 2.74
C TYR A 359 17.36 14.63 3.08
N TYR A 360 16.75 15.34 2.13
CA TYR A 360 16.14 16.64 2.33
C TYR A 360 14.69 16.60 1.84
N ASP A 361 13.80 17.31 2.54
CA ASP A 361 12.49 17.66 2.00
C ASP A 361 12.09 19.10 2.33
N SER A 362 11.24 19.67 1.49
CA SER A 362 10.77 21.05 1.59
C SER A 362 9.85 21.36 2.78
N ASN A 363 9.36 20.36 3.51
CA ASN A 363 8.60 20.56 4.76
C ASN A 363 9.55 20.68 5.96
N ILE A 364 10.55 19.79 6.05
CA ILE A 364 11.59 19.79 7.09
C ILE A 364 12.58 20.94 6.85
N ARG A 365 12.87 21.24 5.59
CA ARG A 365 13.82 22.26 5.11
C ARG A 365 15.22 22.12 5.68
N LYS A 366 15.61 20.88 5.96
CA LYS A 366 16.91 20.52 6.51
C LYS A 366 17.36 19.18 5.93
N ASP A 367 18.63 19.14 5.58
CA ASP A 367 19.33 17.94 5.13
C ASP A 367 19.70 17.09 6.35
N ILE A 368 19.34 15.81 6.34
CA ILE A 368 19.47 14.92 7.50
C ILE A 368 20.13 13.57 7.15
N PRO A 369 21.03 13.06 8.02
CA PRO A 369 21.60 11.75 7.84
C PRO A 369 20.53 10.66 7.93
N LYS A 370 20.65 9.64 7.07
CA LYS A 370 19.84 8.41 7.12
C LYS A 370 20.63 7.20 7.60
N THR A 371 21.93 7.35 7.81
CA THR A 371 22.83 6.31 8.32
C THR A 371 23.67 6.83 9.48
N GLU A 372 23.96 5.94 10.44
CA GLU A 372 24.82 6.28 11.58
C GLU A 372 26.24 6.66 11.14
N TRP A 373 26.75 6.01 10.09
CA TRP A 373 28.11 6.26 9.61
C TRP A 373 28.27 7.65 9.02
N MET A 374 27.22 8.23 8.42
CA MET A 374 27.25 9.63 8.03
C MET A 374 27.15 10.58 9.21
N GLU A 375 26.22 10.35 10.13
CA GLU A 375 26.06 11.21 11.30
C GLU A 375 27.36 11.35 12.11
N LYS A 376 28.16 10.27 12.22
CA LYS A 376 29.42 10.24 12.96
C LYS A 376 30.62 10.81 12.19
N SER A 377 30.59 10.79 10.86
CA SER A 377 31.80 11.06 10.05
C SER A 377 31.90 12.50 9.53
N VAL A 378 30.82 13.28 9.55
CA VAL A 378 30.79 14.67 9.09
C VAL A 378 30.29 15.63 10.18
N GLY A 379 30.74 16.88 10.13
CA GLY A 379 30.39 17.92 11.11
C GLY A 379 29.14 18.73 10.75
N ALA A 380 28.68 19.57 11.68
CA ALA A 380 27.51 20.45 11.47
C ALA A 380 27.65 21.41 10.28
N ASP A 381 28.88 21.83 9.95
CA ASP A 381 29.16 22.70 8.81
C ASP A 381 28.85 22.03 7.47
N TYR A 382 29.07 20.71 7.37
CA TYR A 382 28.71 19.93 6.19
C TYR A 382 27.20 19.95 5.98
N TRP A 383 26.41 19.57 7.00
CA TRP A 383 24.95 19.55 6.92
C TRP A 383 24.35 20.94 6.67
N SER A 384 24.96 21.98 7.24
CA SER A 384 24.55 23.37 7.00
C SER A 384 24.75 23.76 5.54
N ARG A 385 25.88 23.36 4.93
CA ARG A 385 26.16 23.59 3.51
C ARG A 385 25.21 22.78 2.61
N GLN A 386 25.00 21.50 2.87
CA GLN A 386 24.06 20.67 2.09
C GLN A 386 22.64 21.23 2.15
N THR A 387 22.18 21.62 3.35
CA THR A 387 20.88 22.26 3.53
C THR A 387 20.75 23.54 2.70
N GLN A 388 21.77 24.39 2.66
CA GLN A 388 21.74 25.63 1.85
C GLN A 388 21.71 25.31 0.34
N THR A 389 22.48 24.32 -0.10
CA THR A 389 22.47 23.86 -1.50
C THR A 389 21.08 23.32 -1.88
N ALA A 390 20.51 22.41 -1.09
CA ALA A 390 19.19 21.83 -1.34
C ALA A 390 18.06 22.89 -1.33
N GLN A 391 18.17 23.93 -0.49
CA GLN A 391 17.24 25.06 -0.51
C GLN A 391 17.35 25.88 -1.80
N GLY A 392 18.55 26.08 -2.33
CA GLY A 392 18.74 26.74 -3.63
C GLY A 392 18.19 25.91 -4.80
N ASP A 393 18.42 24.60 -4.76
CA ASP A 393 17.89 23.66 -5.75
C ASP A 393 16.36 23.60 -5.69
N GLN A 394 15.76 23.60 -4.49
CA GLN A 394 14.32 23.68 -4.29
C GLN A 394 13.70 24.87 -5.05
N GLU A 395 14.24 26.08 -4.88
CA GLU A 395 13.71 27.27 -5.55
C GLU A 395 13.86 27.18 -7.08
N THR A 396 14.98 26.62 -7.56
CA THR A 396 15.23 26.41 -8.99
C THR A 396 14.24 25.42 -9.58
N PHE A 397 14.04 24.28 -8.93
CA PHE A 397 13.11 23.25 -9.38
C PHE A 397 11.66 23.73 -9.33
N LYS A 398 11.29 24.53 -8.33
CA LYS A 398 9.98 25.18 -8.24
C LYS A 398 9.69 26.12 -9.41
N VAL A 399 10.68 26.84 -9.92
CA VAL A 399 10.51 27.66 -11.14
C VAL A 399 10.45 26.78 -12.39
N ASN A 400 11.29 25.75 -12.46
CA ASN A 400 11.36 24.85 -13.61
C ASN A 400 10.05 24.08 -13.82
N ILE A 401 9.40 23.63 -12.75
CA ILE A 401 8.15 22.87 -12.86
C ILE A 401 7.03 23.73 -13.47
N GLY A 402 6.89 25.00 -13.05
CA GLY A 402 5.95 25.94 -13.66
C GLY A 402 6.27 26.22 -15.13
N THR A 403 7.56 26.40 -15.47
CA THR A 403 8.00 26.58 -16.86
C THR A 403 7.69 25.37 -17.74
N LEU A 404 7.83 24.15 -17.21
CA LEU A 404 7.52 22.92 -17.91
C LEU A 404 6.01 22.77 -18.11
N MET A 405 5.21 23.02 -17.08
CA MET A 405 3.75 23.03 -17.18
C MET A 405 3.26 23.96 -18.30
N GLU A 406 3.73 25.21 -18.32
CA GLU A 406 3.43 26.14 -19.42
C GLU A 406 3.83 25.59 -20.79
N ARG A 407 5.03 25.00 -20.88
CA ARG A 407 5.55 24.45 -22.13
C ARG A 407 4.75 23.26 -22.65
N PHE A 408 4.21 22.43 -21.76
CA PHE A 408 3.32 21.32 -22.08
C PHE A 408 1.86 21.75 -22.21
N ASN A 409 1.55 23.04 -22.07
CA ASN A 409 0.19 23.59 -22.01
C ASN A 409 -0.66 22.91 -20.91
N GLN A 410 -0.01 22.55 -19.82
CA GLN A 410 -0.62 21.98 -18.63
C GLN A 410 -0.89 23.11 -17.64
N THR A 411 -2.14 23.23 -17.20
CA THR A 411 -2.54 24.24 -16.22
C THR A 411 -2.82 23.62 -14.85
N ASN A 412 -3.23 22.35 -14.82
CA ASN A 412 -3.70 21.63 -13.64
C ASN A 412 -3.15 20.19 -13.64
N GLY A 413 -3.13 19.54 -12.47
CA GLY A 413 -2.63 18.17 -12.30
C GLY A 413 -1.36 18.13 -11.47
N VAL A 414 -1.03 16.93 -10.97
CA VAL A 414 0.23 16.70 -10.25
C VAL A 414 1.30 16.40 -11.28
N HIS A 415 2.26 17.30 -11.40
CA HIS A 415 3.41 17.11 -12.28
C HIS A 415 4.67 16.94 -11.48
N THR A 416 5.63 16.22 -12.03
CA THR A 416 6.92 15.99 -11.39
C THR A 416 8.06 16.38 -12.30
N TRP A 417 9.02 17.13 -11.77
CA TRP A 417 10.31 17.40 -12.42
C TRP A 417 11.41 16.69 -11.64
N GLN A 418 12.07 15.74 -12.28
CA GLN A 418 13.03 14.84 -11.64
C GLN A 418 14.41 15.01 -12.24
N ASN A 419 15.43 14.96 -11.41
CA ASN A 419 16.83 14.83 -11.82
C ASN A 419 17.44 13.61 -11.12
N MET A 420 18.04 12.72 -11.91
CA MET A 420 18.96 11.70 -11.44
C MET A 420 20.36 12.04 -11.97
N TYR A 421 21.29 12.30 -11.06
CA TYR A 421 22.70 12.50 -11.40
C TYR A 421 23.61 11.79 -10.41
N GLY A 422 24.81 11.45 -10.86
CA GLY A 422 25.71 10.66 -10.05
C GLY A 422 26.95 10.18 -10.78
N CYS A 423 27.77 9.44 -10.05
CA CYS A 423 29.00 8.87 -10.55
C CYS A 423 29.22 7.45 -10.04
N GLU A 424 29.97 6.68 -10.81
CA GLU A 424 30.39 5.32 -10.50
C GLU A 424 31.92 5.25 -10.60
N LEU A 425 32.52 4.51 -9.66
CA LEU A 425 33.93 4.16 -9.65
C LEU A 425 34.03 2.64 -9.65
N HIS A 426 34.58 2.10 -10.74
CA HIS A 426 34.80 0.66 -10.90
C HIS A 426 36.18 0.26 -10.34
N ASP A 427 36.33 -1.01 -9.94
CA ASP A 427 37.60 -1.58 -9.43
C ASP A 427 38.79 -1.37 -10.38
N ASP A 428 38.56 -1.34 -11.70
CA ASP A 428 39.58 -1.09 -12.73
C ASP A 428 40.01 0.39 -12.83
N GLY A 429 39.42 1.26 -12.00
CA GLY A 429 39.63 2.70 -11.98
C GLY A 429 38.80 3.45 -13.02
N THR A 430 37.98 2.77 -13.81
CA THR A 430 37.05 3.39 -14.75
C THR A 430 36.04 4.23 -13.97
N LYS A 431 35.75 5.42 -14.50
CA LYS A 431 34.78 6.36 -13.94
C LYS A 431 33.64 6.52 -14.91
N ARG A 432 32.41 6.51 -14.39
CA ARG A 432 31.22 6.85 -15.15
C ARG A 432 30.47 7.96 -14.45
N GLY A 433 29.84 8.84 -15.22
CA GLY A 433 28.94 9.84 -14.71
C GLY A 433 27.65 9.86 -15.52
N TYR A 434 26.59 10.38 -14.92
CA TYR A 434 25.30 10.61 -15.58
C TYR A 434 24.62 11.83 -14.95
N ASP A 435 23.86 12.52 -15.78
CA ASP A 435 22.94 13.59 -15.40
C ASP A 435 21.75 13.53 -16.36
N GLN A 436 20.58 13.21 -15.82
CA GLN A 436 19.37 12.91 -16.57
C GLN A 436 18.16 13.48 -15.87
N TYR A 437 17.26 14.06 -16.66
CA TYR A 437 16.03 14.64 -16.17
C TYR A 437 14.81 13.96 -16.76
N GLY A 438 13.80 13.80 -15.93
CA GLY A 438 12.49 13.26 -16.26
C GLY A 438 11.37 14.24 -15.93
N TYR A 439 10.27 14.15 -16.69
CA TYR A 439 9.05 14.91 -16.45
C TYR A 439 7.85 13.96 -16.45
N ASP A 440 7.05 13.98 -15.39
CA ASP A 440 5.91 13.07 -15.16
C ASP A 440 6.28 11.57 -15.27
N GLY A 441 7.50 11.21 -14.88
CA GLY A 441 8.02 9.84 -14.94
C GLY A 441 8.53 9.39 -16.32
N GLU A 442 8.46 10.24 -17.34
CA GLU A 442 8.99 9.99 -18.69
C GLU A 442 10.33 10.70 -18.91
N ASP A 443 11.18 10.14 -19.77
CA ASP A 443 12.47 10.74 -20.13
C ASP A 443 12.28 12.14 -20.76
N PHE A 444 13.10 13.11 -20.33
CA PHE A 444 13.04 14.48 -20.84
C PHE A 444 14.33 14.92 -21.52
N ILE A 445 15.45 15.02 -20.79
CA ILE A 445 16.74 15.42 -21.35
C ILE A 445 17.89 14.77 -20.59
N SER A 446 18.95 14.37 -21.27
CA SER A 446 20.13 13.75 -20.67
C SER A 446 21.44 14.31 -21.24
N LEU A 447 22.49 14.33 -20.43
CA LEU A 447 23.82 14.78 -20.82
C LEU A 447 24.68 13.59 -21.28
N ASP A 448 25.20 13.65 -22.50
CA ASP A 448 26.28 12.77 -22.94
C ASP A 448 27.64 13.39 -22.55
N LEU A 449 28.28 12.81 -21.55
CA LEU A 449 29.58 13.30 -21.04
C LEU A 449 30.74 13.09 -22.03
N ASN A 450 30.63 12.17 -22.99
CA ASN A 450 31.68 11.93 -23.97
C ASN A 450 31.68 13.02 -25.03
N THR A 451 30.49 13.37 -25.53
CA THR A 451 30.33 14.38 -26.58
C THR A 451 30.09 15.78 -26.03
N LEU A 452 29.77 15.90 -24.72
CA LEU A 452 29.34 17.14 -24.05
C LEU A 452 28.11 17.77 -24.69
N THR A 453 27.21 16.93 -25.20
CA THR A 453 25.96 17.36 -25.84
C THR A 453 24.74 16.88 -25.08
N TRP A 454 23.64 17.63 -25.18
CA TRP A 454 22.38 17.24 -24.56
C TRP A 454 21.50 16.45 -25.55
N THR A 455 20.92 15.36 -25.08
CA THR A 455 19.96 14.54 -25.84
C THR A 455 18.55 14.83 -25.34
N ALA A 456 17.70 15.36 -26.21
CA ALA A 456 16.30 15.64 -25.91
C ALA A 456 15.43 14.43 -26.27
N ALA A 457 14.66 13.92 -25.32
CA ALA A 457 13.80 12.75 -25.52
C ALA A 457 12.51 13.07 -26.29
N ASN A 458 12.05 14.32 -26.25
CA ASN A 458 10.84 14.76 -26.94
C ASN A 458 10.95 16.22 -27.46
N ALA A 459 9.98 16.63 -28.28
CA ALA A 459 9.97 17.95 -28.90
C ALA A 459 9.95 19.12 -27.91
N LYS A 460 9.36 18.95 -26.72
CA LYS A 460 9.32 19.98 -25.67
C LYS A 460 10.68 20.11 -24.97
N ALA A 461 11.47 19.05 -24.91
CA ALA A 461 12.82 19.06 -24.38
C ALA A 461 13.85 19.75 -25.31
N VAL A 462 13.59 19.82 -26.62
CA VAL A 462 14.46 20.53 -27.58
C VAL A 462 14.66 22.00 -27.21
N ILE A 463 13.65 22.64 -26.61
CA ILE A 463 13.75 24.03 -26.14
C ILE A 463 14.77 24.15 -25.00
N THR A 464 14.78 23.18 -24.06
CA THR A 464 15.78 23.12 -22.99
C THR A 464 17.17 22.85 -23.57
N LYS A 465 17.29 21.86 -24.46
CA LYS A 465 18.54 21.57 -25.17
C LYS A 465 19.14 22.83 -25.79
N ASN A 466 18.40 23.55 -26.63
CA ASN A 466 18.90 24.75 -27.29
C ASN A 466 19.28 25.88 -26.31
N LYS A 467 18.65 25.92 -25.12
CA LYS A 467 19.00 26.87 -24.06
C LYS A 467 20.30 26.48 -23.34
N TRP A 468 20.54 25.19 -23.14
CA TRP A 468 21.66 24.65 -22.34
C TRP A 468 22.91 24.42 -23.18
N GLU A 469 22.77 24.01 -24.43
CA GLU A 469 23.86 23.74 -25.38
C GLU A 469 24.92 24.86 -25.50
N PRO A 470 24.55 26.16 -25.58
CA PRO A 470 25.56 27.23 -25.68
C PRO A 470 26.20 27.61 -24.33
N THR A 471 25.76 27.03 -23.21
CA THR A 471 26.28 27.34 -21.88
C THR A 471 27.52 26.50 -21.55
N GLN A 472 28.21 26.82 -20.46
CA GLN A 472 29.32 25.99 -19.96
C GLN A 472 28.86 24.87 -19.01
N TRP A 473 27.55 24.66 -18.82
CA TRP A 473 27.03 23.70 -17.84
C TRP A 473 27.49 22.28 -18.10
N ALA A 474 27.41 21.79 -19.35
CA ALA A 474 27.90 20.45 -19.70
C ALA A 474 29.38 20.21 -19.30
N PHE A 475 30.25 21.23 -19.43
CA PHE A 475 31.64 21.14 -19.00
C PHE A 475 31.79 21.14 -17.47
N GLN A 476 30.99 21.95 -16.78
CA GLN A 476 30.98 22.01 -15.31
C GLN A 476 30.44 20.71 -14.70
N ASP A 477 29.35 20.18 -15.24
CA ASP A 477 28.74 18.93 -14.82
C ASP A 477 29.70 17.77 -15.05
N LYS A 478 30.36 17.70 -16.21
CA LYS A 478 31.44 16.73 -16.45
C LYS A 478 32.56 16.84 -15.42
N ALA A 479 33.06 18.04 -15.17
CA ALA A 479 34.13 18.25 -14.20
C ALA A 479 33.71 17.82 -12.77
N TYR A 480 32.47 18.08 -12.38
CA TYR A 480 31.90 17.62 -11.11
C TYR A 480 31.78 16.09 -11.07
N LEU A 481 31.15 15.48 -12.07
CA LEU A 481 30.84 14.04 -12.09
C LEU A 481 32.09 13.17 -12.18
N GLU A 482 33.11 13.59 -12.93
CA GLU A 482 34.35 12.81 -13.09
C GLU A 482 35.37 13.02 -11.95
N ASN A 483 35.22 14.08 -11.16
CA ASN A 483 36.20 14.44 -10.10
C ASN A 483 35.54 14.60 -8.74
N THR A 484 34.79 15.69 -8.52
CA THR A 484 34.23 16.03 -7.21
C THR A 484 33.29 14.94 -6.69
N CYS A 485 32.42 14.40 -7.54
CA CYS A 485 31.53 13.31 -7.19
C CYS A 485 32.32 12.06 -6.78
N ILE A 486 33.35 11.70 -7.55
CA ILE A 486 34.21 10.54 -7.25
C ILE A 486 34.97 10.72 -5.91
N GLU A 487 35.47 11.92 -5.64
CA GLU A 487 36.13 12.23 -4.35
C GLU A 487 35.17 12.08 -3.17
N TRP A 488 33.92 12.50 -3.32
CA TRP A 488 32.88 12.31 -2.29
C TRP A 488 32.46 10.85 -2.16
N LEU A 489 32.27 10.14 -3.27
CA LEU A 489 31.99 8.70 -3.28
C LEU A 489 33.05 7.93 -2.48
N GLN A 490 34.34 8.18 -2.75
CA GLN A 490 35.43 7.54 -2.01
C GLN A 490 35.40 7.86 -0.51
N LYS A 491 35.05 9.10 -0.12
CA LYS A 491 34.89 9.47 1.30
C LYS A 491 33.72 8.76 1.95
N TYR A 492 32.56 8.72 1.31
CA TYR A 492 31.37 8.07 1.86
C TYR A 492 31.56 6.55 1.98
N VAL A 493 32.17 5.92 0.98
CA VAL A 493 32.59 4.51 1.07
C VAL A 493 33.56 4.30 2.23
N ALA A 494 34.52 5.20 2.45
CA ALA A 494 35.42 5.11 3.59
C ALA A 494 34.72 5.30 4.95
N TYR A 495 33.70 6.17 5.04
CA TYR A 495 32.91 6.38 6.25
C TYR A 495 32.02 5.19 6.57
N GLY A 496 31.37 4.63 5.55
CA GLY A 496 30.44 3.51 5.65
C GLY A 496 31.08 2.14 5.47
N ARG A 497 32.41 2.04 5.44
CA ARG A 497 33.14 0.81 5.03
C ARG A 497 32.59 -0.46 5.66
N ASP A 498 32.45 -0.48 6.98
CA ASP A 498 31.99 -1.65 7.72
C ASP A 498 30.56 -2.09 7.34
N THR A 499 29.73 -1.14 6.88
CA THR A 499 28.35 -1.38 6.44
C THR A 499 28.29 -1.70 4.94
N LEU A 500 28.97 -0.92 4.10
CA LEU A 500 28.90 -0.98 2.63
C LEU A 500 29.71 -2.16 2.07
N GLU A 501 30.86 -2.49 2.67
CA GLU A 501 31.66 -3.66 2.29
C GLU A 501 31.19 -4.94 2.99
N ARG A 502 30.15 -4.87 3.83
CA ARG A 502 29.56 -6.06 4.45
C ARG A 502 29.12 -7.01 3.34
N LYS A 503 29.56 -8.26 3.46
CA LYS A 503 29.20 -9.34 2.54
C LYS A 503 28.67 -10.51 3.33
N ASP A 504 27.36 -10.64 3.35
CA ASP A 504 26.70 -11.83 3.88
C ASP A 504 26.38 -12.75 2.70
N PRO A 505 26.99 -13.95 2.60
CA PRO A 505 26.68 -14.88 1.52
C PRO A 505 25.26 -15.44 1.65
N PRO A 506 24.58 -15.75 0.53
CA PRO A 506 23.25 -16.37 0.56
C PRO A 506 23.30 -17.80 1.11
N GLU A 507 22.38 -18.10 2.01
CA GLU A 507 21.94 -19.48 2.22
C GLU A 507 20.99 -19.86 1.09
N VAL A 508 21.37 -20.84 0.27
CA VAL A 508 20.59 -21.28 -0.89
C VAL A 508 19.99 -22.64 -0.61
N THR A 509 18.68 -22.75 -0.80
CA THR A 509 17.94 -24.00 -0.70
C THR A 509 17.23 -24.33 -1.99
N LEU A 510 17.35 -25.59 -2.43
CA LEU A 510 16.62 -26.14 -3.56
C LEU A 510 15.60 -27.16 -3.06
N PHE A 511 14.32 -26.87 -3.27
CA PHE A 511 13.25 -27.74 -2.80
C PHE A 511 12.20 -27.99 -3.88
N GLN A 512 11.63 -29.20 -3.85
CA GLN A 512 10.50 -29.59 -4.69
C GLN A 512 9.59 -30.46 -3.82
N LYS A 513 8.29 -30.19 -3.82
CA LYS A 513 7.36 -30.93 -2.96
C LYS A 513 7.19 -32.38 -3.40
N ASP A 514 7.00 -32.61 -4.70
CA ASP A 514 6.93 -33.91 -5.36
C ASP A 514 7.40 -33.77 -6.83
N SER A 515 7.57 -34.88 -7.57
CA SER A 515 8.11 -34.86 -8.94
C SER A 515 7.26 -34.07 -9.94
N SER A 516 5.98 -33.79 -9.61
CA SER A 516 5.07 -32.99 -10.44
C SER A 516 5.02 -31.50 -10.07
N SER A 517 5.70 -31.11 -9.00
CA SER A 517 5.74 -29.75 -8.50
C SER A 517 6.85 -28.93 -9.15
N PRO A 518 6.71 -27.61 -9.29
CA PRO A 518 7.82 -26.74 -9.69
C PRO A 518 9.00 -26.86 -8.70
N ALA A 519 10.23 -26.84 -9.23
CA ALA A 519 11.43 -26.75 -8.43
C ALA A 519 11.65 -25.29 -8.01
N VAL A 520 11.92 -25.05 -6.72
CA VAL A 520 12.14 -23.70 -6.19
C VAL A 520 13.56 -23.57 -5.68
N CYS A 521 14.27 -22.60 -6.22
CA CYS A 521 15.57 -22.16 -5.73
C CYS A 521 15.37 -20.89 -4.89
N HIS A 522 15.72 -20.96 -3.61
CA HIS A 522 15.52 -19.86 -2.66
C HIS A 522 16.86 -19.46 -2.05
N ALA A 523 17.29 -18.24 -2.34
CA ALA A 523 18.42 -17.60 -1.68
C ALA A 523 17.90 -16.66 -0.57
N THR A 524 18.49 -16.72 0.61
CA THR A 524 18.12 -15.85 1.75
C THR A 524 19.34 -15.52 2.62
N GLY A 525 19.22 -14.51 3.47
CA GLY A 525 20.29 -14.12 4.39
C GLY A 525 21.45 -13.37 3.75
N PHE A 526 21.33 -12.95 2.48
CA PHE A 526 22.43 -12.31 1.76
C PHE A 526 22.40 -10.78 1.86
N PHE A 527 23.59 -10.18 1.78
CA PHE A 527 23.81 -8.74 1.72
C PHE A 527 25.12 -8.50 0.96
N PRO A 528 25.21 -7.56 -0.02
CA PRO A 528 24.22 -6.55 -0.42
C PRO A 528 23.03 -7.12 -1.22
N ARG A 529 22.07 -6.26 -1.61
CA ARG A 529 20.78 -6.61 -2.27
C ARG A 529 20.93 -7.36 -3.61
N GLY A 530 22.01 -7.12 -4.35
CA GLY A 530 22.24 -7.71 -5.66
C GLY A 530 22.50 -9.21 -5.58
N VAL A 531 21.58 -10.03 -6.11
CA VAL A 531 21.75 -11.48 -6.28
C VAL A 531 21.19 -11.91 -7.63
N GLU A 532 21.94 -12.74 -8.34
CA GLU A 532 21.50 -13.37 -9.58
C GLU A 532 21.15 -14.84 -9.32
N ILE A 533 20.00 -15.27 -9.85
CA ILE A 533 19.54 -16.65 -9.77
C ILE A 533 19.11 -17.06 -11.17
N SER A 534 19.90 -17.93 -11.81
CA SER A 534 19.62 -18.47 -13.14
C SER A 534 19.39 -19.99 -13.07
N TRP A 535 18.77 -20.52 -14.12
CA TRP A 535 18.62 -21.95 -14.31
C TRP A 535 19.39 -22.38 -15.53
N GLN A 536 19.96 -23.58 -15.49
CA GLN A 536 20.56 -24.22 -16.64
C GLN A 536 19.89 -25.56 -16.92
N LYS A 537 19.80 -25.91 -18.20
CA LYS A 537 19.42 -27.23 -18.71
C LYS A 537 20.63 -27.82 -19.42
N ASN A 538 21.16 -28.92 -18.89
CA ASN A 538 22.36 -29.60 -19.39
C ASN A 538 23.57 -28.63 -19.54
N GLY A 539 23.73 -27.70 -18.59
CA GLY A 539 24.80 -26.70 -18.59
C GLY A 539 24.58 -25.49 -19.52
N VAL A 540 23.41 -25.36 -20.15
CA VAL A 540 23.05 -24.20 -20.99
C VAL A 540 21.98 -23.37 -20.27
N ASP A 541 22.14 -22.05 -20.25
CA ASP A 541 21.20 -21.14 -19.60
C ASP A 541 19.77 -21.30 -20.14
N LEU A 542 18.83 -21.35 -19.21
CA LEU A 542 17.41 -21.61 -19.44
C LEU A 542 16.60 -20.42 -18.94
N HIS A 543 15.80 -19.83 -19.82
CA HIS A 543 14.91 -18.73 -19.48
C HIS A 543 13.43 -19.13 -19.61
N GLU A 544 13.13 -20.22 -20.32
CA GLU A 544 11.77 -20.72 -20.50
C GLU A 544 11.28 -21.47 -19.26
N ASN A 545 10.02 -21.23 -18.88
CA ASN A 545 9.36 -21.81 -17.69
C ASN A 545 10.05 -21.49 -16.36
N VAL A 546 10.82 -20.41 -16.34
CA VAL A 546 11.46 -19.84 -15.15
C VAL A 546 10.68 -18.60 -14.72
N GLU A 547 10.26 -18.56 -13.47
CA GLU A 547 9.70 -17.37 -12.80
C GLU A 547 10.70 -16.88 -11.77
N LEU A 548 11.40 -15.79 -12.07
CA LEU A 548 12.24 -15.08 -11.11
C LEU A 548 11.38 -14.09 -10.34
N ARG A 549 11.46 -14.12 -9.01
CA ARG A 549 10.74 -13.20 -8.12
C ARG A 549 11.61 -12.05 -7.67
N GLU A 550 10.96 -10.96 -7.27
CA GLU A 550 11.62 -9.79 -6.71
C GLU A 550 12.40 -10.08 -5.43
N THR A 551 13.50 -9.35 -5.25
CA THR A 551 14.30 -9.37 -4.02
C THR A 551 13.53 -8.66 -2.90
N SER A 552 13.30 -9.36 -1.79
CA SER A 552 12.58 -8.84 -0.61
C SER A 552 13.52 -8.69 0.59
N PRO A 553 13.35 -7.67 1.45
CA PRO A 553 14.15 -7.51 2.67
C PRO A 553 13.70 -8.47 3.79
N ASN A 554 14.64 -8.86 4.65
CA ASN A 554 14.45 -9.59 5.91
C ASN A 554 14.46 -8.62 7.10
N GLN A 555 13.95 -9.04 8.26
CA GLN A 555 13.90 -8.22 9.47
C GLN A 555 15.29 -7.84 10.03
N ASN A 556 16.32 -8.62 9.72
CA ASN A 556 17.69 -8.41 10.19
C ASN A 556 18.56 -7.58 9.21
N GLY A 557 17.94 -6.92 8.22
CA GLY A 557 18.63 -6.08 7.23
C GLY A 557 19.27 -6.84 6.05
N THR A 558 19.16 -8.18 6.01
CA THR A 558 19.58 -8.99 4.85
C THR A 558 18.45 -9.16 3.84
N PHE A 559 18.68 -9.81 2.70
CA PHE A 559 17.70 -9.96 1.62
C PHE A 559 17.35 -11.43 1.33
N GLN A 560 16.27 -11.63 0.56
CA GLN A 560 15.87 -12.94 0.04
C GLN A 560 15.29 -12.83 -1.38
N LYS A 561 15.52 -13.85 -2.21
CA LYS A 561 15.01 -13.94 -3.59
C LYS A 561 14.71 -15.38 -3.97
N ARG A 562 13.70 -15.61 -4.81
CA ARG A 562 13.27 -16.94 -5.23
C ARG A 562 13.17 -17.04 -6.76
N SER A 563 13.58 -18.18 -7.30
CA SER A 563 13.37 -18.54 -8.70
C SER A 563 12.66 -19.89 -8.78
N VAL A 564 11.65 -19.99 -9.63
CA VAL A 564 10.78 -21.16 -9.76
C VAL A 564 10.89 -21.73 -11.16
N LEU A 565 11.28 -23.00 -11.28
CA LEU A 565 11.34 -23.74 -12.53
C LEU A 565 10.15 -24.70 -12.65
N THR A 566 9.36 -24.56 -13.71
CA THR A 566 8.21 -25.42 -13.99
C THR A 566 8.49 -26.32 -15.19
N VAL A 567 8.81 -27.59 -14.93
CA VAL A 567 9.07 -28.59 -15.98
C VAL A 567 8.33 -29.89 -15.64
N SER A 568 7.95 -30.67 -16.66
CA SER A 568 7.25 -31.94 -16.46
C SER A 568 8.18 -32.99 -15.82
N PRO A 569 7.64 -33.98 -15.09
CA PRO A 569 8.45 -35.08 -14.54
C PRO A 569 9.30 -35.78 -15.60
N GLU A 570 8.73 -35.98 -16.79
CA GLU A 570 9.40 -36.63 -17.92
C GLU A 570 10.59 -35.83 -18.46
N GLU A 571 10.52 -34.49 -18.44
CA GLU A 571 11.62 -33.61 -18.84
C GLU A 571 12.71 -33.57 -17.75
N LEU A 572 12.30 -33.55 -16.48
CA LEU A 572 13.16 -33.63 -15.30
C LEU A 572 14.02 -34.89 -15.26
N ASP A 573 13.47 -36.03 -15.67
CA ASP A 573 14.20 -37.31 -15.68
C ASP A 573 15.17 -37.43 -16.87
N LYS A 574 14.94 -36.68 -17.95
CA LYS A 574 15.74 -36.73 -19.18
C LYS A 574 16.89 -35.73 -19.23
N ASN A 575 16.82 -34.67 -18.44
CA ASN A 575 17.76 -33.56 -18.51
C ASN A 575 18.26 -33.17 -17.12
N GLU A 576 19.50 -32.70 -17.05
CA GLU A 576 20.06 -32.14 -15.84
C GLU A 576 19.66 -30.68 -15.71
N TYR A 577 18.91 -30.34 -14.66
CA TYR A 577 18.59 -28.96 -14.33
C TYR A 577 19.39 -28.52 -13.11
N THR A 578 19.99 -27.33 -13.20
CA THR A 578 20.75 -26.70 -12.11
C THR A 578 20.26 -25.29 -11.86
N CYS A 579 20.14 -24.92 -10.58
CA CYS A 579 20.04 -23.52 -10.16
C CYS A 579 21.45 -23.00 -9.92
N VAL A 580 21.80 -21.87 -10.54
CA VAL A 580 23.07 -21.18 -10.35
C VAL A 580 22.78 -19.87 -9.61
N VAL A 581 23.44 -19.66 -8.47
CA VAL A 581 23.30 -18.44 -7.67
C VAL A 581 24.63 -17.73 -7.61
N GLN A 582 24.62 -16.48 -8.04
CA GLN A 582 25.78 -15.59 -8.01
C GLN A 582 25.51 -14.44 -7.05
N HIS A 583 26.47 -14.16 -6.19
CA HIS A 583 26.40 -13.12 -5.19
C HIS A 583 27.81 -12.67 -4.80
N SER A 584 27.99 -11.38 -4.52
CA SER A 584 29.31 -10.79 -4.25
C SER A 584 29.96 -11.25 -2.94
N GLY A 585 29.18 -11.87 -2.04
CA GLY A 585 29.64 -12.54 -0.83
C GLY A 585 30.08 -13.98 -1.03
N LEU A 586 29.92 -14.55 -2.23
CA LEU A 586 30.41 -15.89 -2.58
C LEU A 586 31.78 -15.82 -3.26
N GLU A 587 32.70 -16.71 -2.88
CA GLU A 587 33.97 -16.87 -3.61
C GLU A 587 33.78 -17.52 -4.99
N LYS A 588 32.73 -18.34 -5.13
CA LYS A 588 32.34 -19.05 -6.35
C LYS A 588 30.83 -19.22 -6.39
N ASP A 589 30.29 -19.28 -7.60
CA ASP A 589 28.88 -19.53 -7.86
C ASP A 589 28.38 -20.78 -7.13
N LEU A 590 27.22 -20.67 -6.49
CA LEU A 590 26.55 -21.81 -5.89
C LEU A 590 25.70 -22.52 -6.95
N VAL A 591 26.06 -23.77 -7.25
CA VAL A 591 25.35 -24.59 -8.24
C VAL A 591 24.61 -25.73 -7.53
N LEU A 592 23.28 -25.72 -7.59
CA LEU A 592 22.43 -26.74 -6.99
C LEU A 592 21.72 -27.55 -8.08
N ARG A 593 21.91 -28.87 -8.06
CA ARG A 593 21.25 -29.79 -9.00
C ARG A 593 19.85 -30.14 -8.51
N VAL A 594 18.88 -30.14 -9.42
CA VAL A 594 17.52 -30.60 -9.10
C VAL A 594 17.49 -32.09 -8.72
N ALA A 595 18.47 -32.88 -9.15
CA ALA A 595 18.64 -34.25 -8.69
C ALA A 595 18.85 -34.35 -7.16
N ASP A 596 19.52 -33.36 -6.56
CA ASP A 596 19.93 -33.37 -5.13
C ASP A 596 18.95 -32.61 -4.23
N ARG A 597 17.76 -32.30 -4.74
CA ARG A 597 16.74 -31.51 -4.04
C ARG A 597 16.21 -32.19 -2.79
N ARG A 598 15.76 -31.38 -1.82
CA ARG A 598 14.96 -31.89 -0.70
C ARG A 598 13.54 -32.21 -1.18
N VAL A 599 13.19 -33.50 -1.23
CA VAL A 599 11.80 -33.96 -1.43
C VAL A 599 11.12 -34.06 -0.06
N LEU A 600 10.10 -33.23 0.17
CA LEU A 600 9.30 -33.24 1.40
C LEU A 600 8.34 -34.45 1.42
N ASN A 601 8.88 -35.66 1.51
CA ASN A 601 8.09 -36.88 1.51
C ASN A 601 7.46 -37.10 2.89
N THR A 602 6.33 -36.44 3.12
CA THR A 602 5.56 -36.54 4.37
C THR A 602 4.35 -37.44 4.10
N GLY A 603 4.44 -38.75 4.39
CA GLY A 603 3.22 -39.57 4.46
C GLY A 603 3.32 -41.08 4.27
N GLY A 604 4.37 -41.63 3.65
CA GLY A 604 4.40 -43.07 3.34
C GLY A 604 4.90 -43.97 4.48
N ALA A 605 6.07 -43.65 5.04
CA ALA A 605 6.78 -44.55 5.95
C ALA A 605 6.20 -44.57 7.37
N LEU A 606 5.76 -43.42 7.90
CA LEU A 606 5.22 -43.31 9.26
C LEU A 606 3.86 -43.98 9.42
N VAL A 607 3.00 -43.95 8.39
CA VAL A 607 1.69 -44.61 8.41
C VAL A 607 1.83 -46.13 8.45
N GLY A 608 2.79 -46.69 7.69
CA GLY A 608 3.10 -48.12 7.74
C GLY A 608 3.57 -48.59 9.12
N VAL A 609 4.38 -47.79 9.81
CA VAL A 609 4.86 -48.09 11.17
C VAL A 609 3.71 -48.00 12.18
N ILE A 610 2.86 -46.97 12.12
CA ILE A 610 1.71 -46.81 13.04
C ILE A 610 0.69 -47.94 12.86
N VAL A 611 0.37 -48.31 11.62
CA VAL A 611 -0.52 -49.45 11.34
C VAL A 611 0.11 -50.76 11.83
N GLY A 612 1.42 -50.94 11.63
CA GLY A 612 2.15 -52.11 12.16
C GLY A 612 2.07 -52.22 13.68
N ILE A 613 2.25 -51.09 14.39
CA ILE A 613 2.16 -51.05 15.86
C ILE A 613 0.73 -51.34 16.34
N LEU A 614 -0.30 -50.76 15.69
CA LEU A 614 -1.70 -51.00 16.06
C LEU A 614 -2.11 -52.46 15.89
N VAL A 615 -1.66 -53.11 14.80
CA VAL A 615 -1.91 -54.54 14.57
C VAL A 615 -1.18 -55.41 15.61
N ALA A 616 0.07 -55.08 15.94
CA ALA A 616 0.82 -55.81 16.97
C ALA A 616 0.18 -55.69 18.35
N VAL A 617 -0.30 -54.50 18.73
CA VAL A 617 -1.01 -54.28 20.02
C VAL A 617 -2.32 -55.05 20.06
N LEU A 618 -3.11 -55.04 18.97
CA LEU A 618 -4.34 -55.82 18.87
C LEU A 618 -4.08 -57.33 19.05
N LEU A 619 -3.03 -57.86 18.42
CA LEU A 619 -2.65 -59.27 18.58
C LEU A 619 -2.24 -59.59 20.03
N LEU A 620 -1.49 -58.72 20.69
CA LEU A 620 -1.09 -58.90 22.09
C LEU A 620 -2.29 -58.87 23.04
N VAL A 621 -3.28 -57.99 22.80
CA VAL A 621 -4.52 -57.95 23.59
C VAL A 621 -5.32 -59.23 23.39
N LEU A 622 -5.45 -59.73 22.15
CA LEU A 622 -6.16 -60.98 21.87
C LEU A 622 -5.48 -62.19 22.52
N ILE A 623 -4.14 -62.24 22.50
CA ILE A 623 -3.35 -63.27 23.19
C ILE A 623 -3.56 -63.17 24.71
N GLY A 624 -3.53 -61.95 25.27
CA GLY A 624 -3.75 -61.71 26.70
C GLY A 624 -5.14 -62.12 27.17
N VAL A 625 -6.19 -61.79 26.39
CA VAL A 625 -7.58 -62.21 26.67
C VAL A 625 -7.71 -63.73 26.55
N GLY A 626 -7.11 -64.34 25.53
CA GLY A 626 -7.07 -65.80 25.36
C GLY A 626 -6.39 -66.50 26.53
N PHE A 627 -5.25 -65.98 26.99
CA PHE A 627 -4.51 -66.49 28.15
C PHE A 627 -5.30 -66.31 29.46
N PHE A 628 -6.00 -65.19 29.63
CA PHE A 628 -6.84 -64.94 30.80
C PHE A 628 -8.04 -65.89 30.85
N ILE A 629 -8.71 -66.13 29.72
CA ILE A 629 -9.80 -67.11 29.62
C ILE A 629 -9.29 -68.54 29.85
N TRP A 630 -8.10 -68.88 29.34
CA TRP A 630 -7.47 -70.18 29.56
C TRP A 630 -7.09 -70.41 31.03
N ARG A 631 -6.48 -69.41 31.69
CA ARG A 631 -6.15 -69.44 33.12
C ARG A 631 -7.40 -69.58 33.99
N LYS A 632 -8.48 -68.86 33.66
CA LYS A 632 -9.76 -68.95 34.37
C LYS A 632 -10.47 -70.31 34.19
N ARG A 633 -10.15 -71.05 33.12
CA ARG A 633 -10.61 -72.43 32.91
C ARG A 633 -9.77 -73.47 33.69
N ASN A 634 -8.48 -73.21 33.89
CA ASN A 634 -7.58 -74.13 34.60
C ASN A 634 -7.58 -73.98 36.14
N GLU A 635 -8.06 -72.87 36.70
CA GLU A 635 -8.21 -72.70 38.17
C GLU A 635 -9.33 -73.56 38.80
N LYS A 636 -10.12 -74.31 38.01
CA LYS A 636 -11.16 -75.24 38.51
C LYS A 636 -10.75 -76.72 38.56
N SER A 637 -9.50 -77.07 38.31
CA SER A 637 -9.05 -78.47 38.34
C SER A 637 -7.61 -78.63 38.82
N SER A 638 -7.39 -78.62 40.14
CA SER A 638 -6.47 -79.52 40.86
C SER A 638 -6.29 -79.07 42.31
N ASP A 639 -7.19 -79.55 43.16
CA ASP A 639 -6.91 -79.80 44.57
C ASP A 639 -6.04 -81.06 44.65
N PHE A 640 -4.81 -80.99 45.18
CA PHE A 640 -4.06 -82.10 45.80
C PHE A 640 -2.74 -81.60 46.40
N ARG A 641 -2.60 -81.65 47.73
CA ARG A 641 -1.32 -81.60 48.49
C ARG A 641 -0.89 -83.03 48.88
N PRO A 642 0.43 -83.34 48.89
CA PRO A 642 1.23 -83.42 50.14
C PRO A 642 2.68 -82.84 49.97
N VAL A 643 3.31 -82.15 50.96
CA VAL A 643 4.16 -82.61 52.12
C VAL A 643 5.33 -83.51 51.68
N ALA A 644 6.64 -83.35 51.99
CA ALA A 644 7.46 -82.53 52.92
C ALA A 644 9.00 -82.62 52.60
N ARG A 645 9.77 -81.70 53.23
CA ARG A 645 11.14 -81.78 53.82
C ARG A 645 12.35 -81.99 52.88
N SER A 646 13.37 -81.12 52.84
CA SER A 646 14.42 -80.66 53.80
C SER A 646 15.76 -81.12 53.21
N ASP A 647 16.92 -80.47 53.30
CA ASP A 647 17.55 -79.59 54.30
C ASP A 647 18.35 -78.49 53.56
N GLY A 648 18.51 -77.28 54.12
CA GLY A 648 19.76 -76.89 54.83
C GLY A 648 20.74 -76.22 53.83
N GLU A 649 21.39 -75.08 54.06
CA GLU A 649 21.59 -74.26 55.25
C GLU A 649 22.14 -72.88 54.80
N SER A 650 21.71 -71.83 55.51
CA SER A 650 22.45 -70.64 56.00
C SER A 650 23.63 -70.09 55.16
N SER A 651 23.52 -68.89 54.58
CA SER A 651 23.81 -67.56 55.18
C SER A 651 25.28 -67.29 55.55
N SER A 652 25.85 -66.24 54.95
CA SER A 652 26.82 -65.38 55.64
C SER A 652 26.44 -63.91 55.46
N THR A 653 26.44 -63.24 56.59
CA THR A 653 26.04 -61.86 56.87
C THR A 653 27.24 -60.92 56.78
N SER A 654 26.93 -59.62 56.66
CA SER A 654 27.79 -58.46 57.03
C SER A 654 28.95 -58.17 56.05
N SER A 655 29.30 -56.94 55.72
CA SER A 655 28.85 -55.60 56.11
C SER A 655 29.70 -54.64 55.27
N ASN A 656 29.13 -53.55 54.76
CA ASN A 656 29.58 -52.23 55.16
C ASN A 656 28.67 -51.12 54.62
N GLU A 657 28.19 -50.36 55.59
CA GLU A 657 27.58 -49.05 55.49
C GLU A 657 28.52 -48.04 54.83
N GLY A 658 27.93 -47.02 54.22
CA GLY A 658 28.68 -45.88 53.67
C GLY A 658 27.84 -44.93 52.83
N GLN A 659 26.66 -44.57 53.30
CA GLN A 659 26.01 -43.29 52.96
C GLN A 659 26.87 -42.11 53.47
N PRO A 660 26.61 -40.82 53.15
CA PRO A 660 25.66 -40.27 52.17
C PRO A 660 26.17 -39.03 51.37
N ALA A 661 25.33 -38.62 50.41
CA ALA A 661 24.87 -37.24 50.13
C ALA A 661 25.76 -36.17 49.43
N LYS A 662 25.08 -35.57 48.43
CA LYS A 662 25.15 -34.18 47.89
C LYS A 662 26.35 -33.88 46.96
N CYS A 663 26.19 -33.22 45.82
CA CYS A 663 25.12 -32.38 45.27
C CYS A 663 24.71 -32.80 43.85
#